data_AF-A0A518B1E4-F1
#
_entry.id   AF-A0A518B1E4-F1
#
_cell.length_a   1.000
_cell.length_b   1.000
_cell.length_c   1.000
_cell.angle_alpha   90.00
_cell.angle_beta   90.00
_cell.angle_gamma   90.00
#
_symmetry.space_group_name_H-M   'P 1'
#
loop_
_entity.id
_entity.type
_entity.pdbx_description
1 polymer ?
#
loop_
_entity_poly.entity_id
_entity_poly.type
_entity_poly.pdbx_seq_one_letter_code
_entity_poly.pdbx_strand_id
1 'polypeptide(L)'
;MFRENQPLVSKNRSNLSAVPSLEPLEDRAVPAQATPVLIVPGFIGSFPSVGDIPNFSFNRGFAPDELYPAYIGTGTFSLDGVYDQLIETFEDQGYTKNQDLFVATYDWRMPLAPFDGEFDGQLTNVTADMITDGGTEYLAQYIGYWLDRVVEANPEATEVDIVAHSFGNLVTRSYIQSDAYGGTYTRDGETRTLPTVRDYVQFAGPNEGTPQVWNLWNNNFYGDLTTQIMASAILGTTYRLVDIPVIGASVSNPDGTVIDRDSIRDPVTGRPSETLFVQQYVPALSSLMATYEFLTLAPGTDPVDVNDTIAANNVTLDMNALSAPGTNPWVSNLTGFGAQFGVTDTTPTGATAEQGVGGLVFPITNIIPRATRPGEDYFNTTYTSYDPTTIDPVGDGTLTFRSMSTTFLGDPDVALKIWYGEGSLRNSDDSVGHVDLVSNPDALAWMLEQFGMGETAALDTPATEEDPIEDYFGQIFRQVLARDADHSELQAYAAEFEAGRTRSELVTQIVMSEESIGNIVDMSYLTILGRASDAPGRAGWIAAIRDGMSKEEFEARMLASEEYRARFENDRDWLASLYWNTLGRLPEEVELDSWSEALGRQDYVAITTSFIDSTEFLIDVAQTLFDDQLRRDGSPLEIDLLATALKEALVDELDAAIDMLASPESFALRS
;
A
#
# COMPACT_ATOMS: atom_id res chain seq x y z
N MET A 1 -0.33 -55.80 -61.84
CA MET A 1 -1.43 -55.51 -62.79
C MET A 1 -1.34 -54.04 -63.18
N PHE A 2 -1.45 -53.77 -64.47
CA PHE A 2 -1.40 -52.47 -65.16
C PHE A 2 -2.28 -51.40 -64.47
N ARG A 3 -1.72 -50.20 -64.20
CA ARG A 3 -1.93 -48.90 -64.90
C ARG A 3 -3.40 -48.42 -64.85
N GLU A 4 -3.76 -47.16 -64.55
CA GLU A 4 -3.24 -45.88 -65.03
C GLU A 4 -4.03 -44.77 -64.29
N ASN A 5 -3.43 -43.67 -63.82
CA ASN A 5 -3.50 -42.28 -64.36
C ASN A 5 -3.92 -41.35 -63.18
N GLN A 6 -3.28 -40.23 -62.81
CA GLN A 6 -2.43 -39.25 -63.48
C GLN A 6 -1.56 -38.46 -62.47
N PRO A 7 -0.56 -37.67 -62.95
CA PRO A 7 0.42 -36.94 -62.13
C PRO A 7 0.21 -35.40 -62.07
N LEU A 8 0.81 -34.81 -61.03
CA LEU A 8 1.42 -33.46 -60.91
C LEU A 8 0.56 -32.21 -61.18
N VAL A 9 0.56 -31.25 -60.23
CA VAL A 9 1.19 -29.91 -60.36
C VAL A 9 1.16 -29.20 -58.99
N SER A 10 2.34 -28.83 -58.50
CA SER A 10 2.53 -27.78 -57.49
C SER A 10 2.55 -26.40 -58.16
N LYS A 11 1.84 -25.40 -57.62
CA LYS A 11 2.34 -24.01 -57.42
C LYS A 11 1.30 -23.05 -56.81
N ASN A 12 1.72 -22.46 -55.69
CA ASN A 12 1.58 -21.06 -55.24
C ASN A 12 0.22 -20.40 -54.93
N ARG A 13 0.14 -19.97 -53.65
CA ARG A 13 -0.23 -18.64 -53.08
C ARG A 13 -1.42 -17.88 -53.68
N SER A 14 -2.45 -17.68 -52.85
CA SER A 14 -3.09 -16.36 -52.65
C SER A 14 -4.01 -16.37 -51.42
N ASN A 15 -3.80 -15.39 -50.53
CA ASN A 15 -4.60 -15.04 -49.35
C ASN A 15 -6.09 -14.76 -49.68
N LEU A 16 -6.99 -15.00 -48.70
CA LEU A 16 -7.84 -13.98 -48.03
C LEU A 16 -9.15 -14.59 -47.48
N SER A 17 -9.46 -14.17 -46.25
CA SER A 17 -10.81 -14.11 -45.64
C SER A 17 -11.49 -15.44 -45.24
N ALA A 18 -11.19 -15.90 -44.02
CA ALA A 18 -12.19 -16.56 -43.19
C ALA A 18 -12.38 -15.71 -41.92
N VAL A 19 -13.41 -14.88 -41.93
CA VAL A 19 -13.95 -14.24 -40.72
C VAL A 19 -14.57 -15.35 -39.88
N PRO A 20 -14.22 -15.54 -38.59
CA PRO A 20 -14.94 -16.46 -37.73
C PRO A 20 -16.39 -15.97 -37.62
N SER A 21 -17.34 -16.84 -37.92
CA SER A 21 -18.75 -16.55 -37.65
C SER A 21 -18.96 -16.41 -36.15
N LEU A 22 -19.40 -15.23 -35.71
CA LEU A 22 -20.05 -15.05 -34.43
C LEU A 22 -21.25 -16.00 -34.37
N GLU A 23 -21.13 -17.08 -33.59
CA GLU A 23 -22.31 -17.76 -33.09
C GLU A 23 -23.01 -16.77 -32.14
N PRO A 24 -24.33 -16.55 -32.27
CA PRO A 24 -25.06 -15.80 -31.27
C PRO A 24 -24.91 -16.53 -29.94
N LEU A 25 -24.43 -15.82 -28.91
CA LEU A 25 -24.53 -16.23 -27.52
C LEU A 25 -26.00 -16.59 -27.24
N GLU A 26 -26.34 -17.88 -27.28
CA GLU A 26 -27.61 -18.35 -26.76
C GLU A 26 -27.59 -18.12 -25.25
N ASP A 27 -28.63 -17.45 -24.75
CA ASP A 27 -28.91 -17.16 -23.33
C ASP A 27 -28.45 -18.31 -22.42
N ARG A 28 -27.24 -18.19 -21.84
CA ARG A 28 -26.92 -18.89 -20.59
C ARG A 28 -27.81 -18.23 -19.54
N ALA A 29 -28.92 -18.89 -19.24
CA ALA A 29 -29.76 -18.53 -18.12
C ALA A 29 -28.86 -18.36 -16.88
N VAL A 30 -28.84 -17.15 -16.33
CA VAL A 30 -28.22 -16.84 -15.03
C VAL A 30 -28.71 -17.90 -14.03
N PRO A 31 -27.81 -18.56 -13.25
CA PRO A 31 -28.23 -19.50 -12.24
C PRO A 31 -29.25 -18.85 -11.30
N ALA A 32 -30.14 -19.66 -10.70
CA ALA A 32 -31.04 -19.19 -9.65
C ALA A 32 -30.25 -18.36 -8.63
N GLN A 33 -30.67 -17.09 -8.46
CA GLN A 33 -30.04 -16.00 -7.69
C GLN A 33 -28.68 -16.34 -7.08
N ALA A 34 -27.60 -15.89 -7.73
CA ALA A 34 -26.26 -15.98 -7.17
C ALA A 34 -26.22 -15.29 -5.79
N THR A 35 -25.54 -15.92 -4.83
CA THR A 35 -25.28 -15.29 -3.53
C THR A 35 -24.57 -13.95 -3.77
N PRO A 36 -25.05 -12.82 -3.19
CA PRO A 36 -24.38 -11.55 -3.34
C PRO A 36 -22.94 -11.60 -2.84
N VAL A 37 -22.05 -10.86 -3.49
CA VAL A 37 -20.62 -10.78 -3.17
C VAL A 37 -20.31 -9.40 -2.58
N LEU A 38 -19.56 -9.38 -1.48
CA LEU A 38 -19.02 -8.19 -0.86
C LEU A 38 -17.48 -8.23 -0.87
N ILE A 39 -16.86 -7.29 -1.57
CA ILE A 39 -15.41 -7.08 -1.56
C ILE A 39 -15.07 -6.10 -0.44
N VAL A 40 -14.13 -6.43 0.44
CA VAL A 40 -13.69 -5.57 1.55
C VAL A 40 -12.21 -5.20 1.35
N PRO A 41 -11.92 -3.93 0.97
CA PRO A 41 -10.56 -3.44 0.74
C PRO A 41 -9.65 -3.50 1.97
N GLY A 42 -8.34 -3.49 1.72
CA GLY A 42 -7.27 -3.39 2.71
C GLY A 42 -7.11 -2.01 3.36
N PHE A 43 -6.12 -1.90 4.26
CA PHE A 43 -5.79 -0.63 4.91
C PHE A 43 -5.41 0.39 3.85
N ILE A 44 -5.91 1.63 3.97
CA ILE A 44 -5.71 2.67 2.94
C ILE A 44 -6.37 2.27 1.59
N GLY A 45 -7.32 1.31 1.60
CA GLY A 45 -8.02 0.82 0.41
C GLY A 45 -9.25 1.64 -0.01
N SER A 46 -9.46 2.81 0.58
CA SER A 46 -10.64 3.66 0.32
C SER A 46 -10.31 5.14 0.50
N PHE A 47 -10.64 5.95 -0.51
CA PHE A 47 -10.37 7.39 -0.52
C PHE A 47 -11.56 8.19 -1.03
N PRO A 48 -11.73 9.44 -0.55
CA PRO A 48 -12.68 10.36 -1.18
C PRO A 48 -12.17 10.76 -2.57
N SER A 49 -12.99 11.51 -3.31
CA SER A 49 -12.50 12.16 -4.53
C SER A 49 -11.30 13.08 -4.23
N VAL A 50 -10.37 13.26 -5.20
CA VAL A 50 -9.16 14.09 -5.00
C VAL A 50 -9.50 15.49 -4.46
N GLY A 51 -10.58 16.09 -4.96
CA GLY A 51 -11.02 17.42 -4.53
C GLY A 51 -11.48 17.50 -3.08
N ASP A 52 -11.88 16.37 -2.51
CA ASP A 52 -12.38 16.25 -1.14
C ASP A 52 -11.30 15.84 -0.14
N ILE A 53 -10.07 15.54 -0.58
CA ILE A 53 -8.95 15.20 0.32
C ILE A 53 -8.75 16.24 1.43
N PRO A 54 -8.80 17.56 1.20
CA PRO A 54 -8.71 18.52 2.29
C PRO A 54 -9.87 18.41 3.29
N ASN A 55 -11.09 18.13 2.81
CA ASN A 55 -12.24 17.91 3.69
C ASN A 55 -12.08 16.62 4.50
N PHE A 56 -11.60 15.56 3.84
CA PHE A 56 -11.24 14.29 4.45
C PHE A 56 -10.21 14.50 5.53
N SER A 57 -9.09 15.16 5.24
CA SER A 57 -8.03 15.47 6.19
C SER A 57 -8.53 16.02 7.54
N PHE A 58 -9.57 16.86 7.55
CA PHE A 58 -10.08 17.51 8.77
C PHE A 58 -11.42 16.97 9.30
N ASN A 59 -12.11 16.09 8.56
CA ASN A 59 -13.38 15.52 9.00
C ASN A 59 -13.29 13.99 8.87
N ARG A 60 -13.32 13.31 10.01
CA ARG A 60 -13.33 11.85 10.09
C ARG A 60 -14.75 11.32 10.07
N GLY A 61 -14.91 10.07 9.63
CA GLY A 61 -16.22 9.44 9.47
C GLY A 61 -16.88 9.78 8.14
N PHE A 62 -16.10 9.78 7.05
CA PHE A 62 -16.66 9.99 5.71
C PHE A 62 -17.70 8.91 5.41
N ALA A 63 -18.82 9.30 4.79
CA ALA A 63 -19.86 8.34 4.46
C ALA A 63 -19.31 7.29 3.47
N PRO A 64 -19.72 6.00 3.57
CA PRO A 64 -19.21 4.97 2.66
C PRO A 64 -19.43 5.31 1.17
N ASP A 65 -20.59 5.89 0.82
CA ASP A 65 -20.92 6.32 -0.55
C ASP A 65 -20.07 7.52 -1.05
N GLU A 66 -19.34 8.21 -0.17
CA GLU A 66 -18.42 9.32 -0.52
C GLU A 66 -16.98 8.83 -0.73
N LEU A 67 -16.74 7.53 -0.53
CA LEU A 67 -15.44 6.88 -0.67
C LEU A 67 -15.45 5.95 -1.88
N TYR A 68 -14.30 5.88 -2.53
CA TYR A 68 -14.05 5.04 -3.69
C TYR A 68 -12.97 4.01 -3.35
N PRO A 69 -13.07 2.77 -3.88
CA PRO A 69 -12.01 1.79 -3.74
C PRO A 69 -10.79 2.31 -4.51
N ALA A 70 -9.72 2.55 -3.78
CA ALA A 70 -8.48 3.09 -4.32
C ALA A 70 -7.35 2.65 -3.40
N TYR A 71 -6.14 2.59 -3.93
CA TYR A 71 -4.96 2.27 -3.14
C TYR A 71 -3.86 3.23 -3.53
N ILE A 72 -3.17 3.80 -2.53
CA ILE A 72 -2.01 4.66 -2.76
C ILE A 72 -0.78 3.77 -2.92
N GLY A 73 -0.74 2.96 -3.97
CA GLY A 73 0.37 2.05 -4.26
C GLY A 73 1.12 2.41 -5.53
N THR A 74 2.33 1.89 -5.63
CA THR A 74 3.18 1.96 -6.83
C THR A 74 3.37 3.39 -7.35
N GLY A 75 3.98 4.28 -6.55
CA GLY A 75 4.65 5.51 -7.04
C GLY A 75 3.80 6.54 -7.81
N THR A 76 2.50 6.30 -7.94
CA THR A 76 1.52 7.18 -8.54
C THR A 76 0.43 7.37 -7.51
N PHE A 77 0.05 8.61 -7.20
CA PHE A 77 -1.21 8.86 -6.52
C PHE A 77 -2.33 8.54 -7.51
N SER A 78 -2.62 7.25 -7.69
CA SER A 78 -3.70 6.80 -8.54
C SER A 78 -4.94 6.53 -7.70
N LEU A 79 -6.05 7.17 -8.08
CA LEU A 79 -7.38 6.72 -7.65
C LEU A 79 -7.90 5.60 -8.56
N ASP A 80 -7.12 5.14 -9.55
CA ASP A 80 -7.49 4.02 -10.41
C ASP A 80 -7.48 2.73 -9.56
N GLY A 81 -8.51 1.91 -9.73
CA GLY A 81 -8.88 0.91 -8.74
C GLY A 81 -7.94 -0.28 -8.76
N VAL A 82 -7.12 -0.43 -7.72
CA VAL A 82 -6.38 -1.68 -7.44
C VAL A 82 -7.29 -2.91 -7.36
N TYR A 83 -8.57 -2.69 -7.02
CA TYR A 83 -9.58 -3.75 -6.98
C TYR A 83 -10.32 -3.92 -8.31
N ASP A 84 -9.99 -3.17 -9.36
CA ASP A 84 -10.72 -3.20 -10.64
C ASP A 84 -10.66 -4.58 -11.27
N GLN A 85 -9.50 -5.25 -11.27
CA GLN A 85 -9.40 -6.62 -11.82
C GLN A 85 -10.20 -7.65 -11.02
N LEU A 86 -10.19 -7.55 -9.68
CA LEU A 86 -11.04 -8.37 -8.82
C LEU A 86 -12.53 -8.16 -9.11
N ILE A 87 -12.92 -6.89 -9.27
CA ILE A 87 -14.28 -6.49 -9.59
C ILE A 87 -14.70 -6.99 -10.97
N GLU A 88 -13.87 -6.76 -11.99
CA GLU A 88 -14.09 -7.21 -13.38
C GLU A 88 -14.20 -8.73 -13.44
N THR A 89 -13.41 -9.46 -12.64
CA THR A 89 -13.51 -10.92 -12.52
C THR A 89 -14.90 -11.37 -12.10
N PHE A 90 -15.57 -10.68 -11.17
CA PHE A 90 -16.95 -10.98 -10.82
C PHE A 90 -17.95 -10.51 -11.88
N GLU A 91 -17.74 -9.34 -12.48
CA GLU A 91 -18.58 -8.85 -13.59
C GLU A 91 -18.59 -9.83 -14.77
N ASP A 92 -17.45 -10.47 -15.07
CA ASP A 92 -17.31 -11.54 -16.07
C ASP A 92 -18.07 -12.83 -15.70
N GLN A 93 -18.30 -13.09 -14.40
CA GLN A 93 -19.19 -14.15 -13.93
C GLN A 93 -20.68 -13.76 -13.96
N GLY A 94 -21.00 -12.54 -14.41
CA GLY A 94 -22.36 -12.03 -14.56
C GLY A 94 -22.87 -11.24 -13.36
N TYR A 95 -22.01 -10.93 -12.39
CA TYR A 95 -22.36 -10.03 -11.30
C TYR A 95 -22.47 -8.57 -11.80
N THR A 96 -23.27 -7.79 -11.11
CA THR A 96 -23.56 -6.38 -11.37
C THR A 96 -23.36 -5.55 -10.11
N LYS A 97 -22.48 -4.55 -10.20
CA LYS A 97 -22.24 -3.58 -9.12
C LYS A 97 -23.54 -2.99 -8.56
N ASN A 98 -23.60 -2.89 -7.24
CA ASN A 98 -24.73 -2.39 -6.46
C ASN A 98 -26.04 -3.20 -6.59
N GLN A 99 -26.00 -4.38 -7.20
CA GLN A 99 -27.14 -5.31 -7.24
C GLN A 99 -26.79 -6.60 -6.51
N ASP A 100 -25.77 -7.31 -6.96
CA ASP A 100 -25.28 -8.55 -6.37
C ASP A 100 -23.75 -8.54 -6.17
N LEU A 101 -23.06 -7.47 -6.58
CA LEU A 101 -21.65 -7.20 -6.27
C LEU A 101 -21.49 -5.85 -5.59
N PHE A 102 -20.83 -5.82 -4.44
CA PHE A 102 -20.65 -4.64 -3.62
C PHE A 102 -19.18 -4.49 -3.21
N VAL A 103 -18.73 -3.25 -3.06
CA VAL A 103 -17.38 -2.94 -2.58
C VAL A 103 -17.51 -2.12 -1.31
N ALA A 104 -17.07 -2.69 -0.18
CA ALA A 104 -17.25 -2.16 1.14
C ALA A 104 -16.21 -1.08 1.46
N THR A 105 -16.34 0.12 0.88
CA THR A 105 -15.44 1.22 1.21
C THR A 105 -15.63 1.69 2.65
N TYR A 106 -14.54 2.11 3.29
CA TYR A 106 -14.56 2.59 4.67
C TYR A 106 -13.50 3.65 4.97
N ASP A 107 -13.78 4.50 5.96
CA ASP A 107 -12.81 5.47 6.44
C ASP A 107 -11.79 4.78 7.35
N TRP A 108 -10.66 4.36 6.78
CA TRP A 108 -9.57 3.63 7.44
C TRP A 108 -8.97 4.32 8.67
N ARG A 109 -9.34 5.58 8.93
CA ARG A 109 -8.96 6.32 10.12
C ARG A 109 -9.80 5.93 11.33
N MET A 110 -10.97 5.32 11.17
CA MET A 110 -11.88 5.03 12.27
C MET A 110 -11.45 3.78 13.07
N PRO A 111 -11.69 3.73 14.39
CA PRO A 111 -11.43 2.53 15.18
C PRO A 111 -12.29 1.36 14.68
N LEU A 112 -11.80 0.13 14.86
CA LEU A 112 -12.45 -1.06 14.31
C LEU A 112 -13.84 -1.30 14.91
N ALA A 113 -13.94 -1.32 16.25
CA ALA A 113 -15.16 -1.58 17.01
C ALA A 113 -15.03 -0.98 18.43
N PRO A 114 -16.16 -0.74 19.14
CA PRO A 114 -16.13 -0.36 20.55
C PRO A 114 -15.61 -1.50 21.42
N PHE A 115 -14.74 -1.20 22.41
CA PHE A 115 -14.28 -2.20 23.38
C PHE A 115 -15.45 -2.67 24.27
N ASP A 116 -15.63 -3.97 24.40
CA ASP A 116 -16.75 -4.56 25.15
C ASP A 116 -16.42 -4.92 26.60
N GLY A 117 -15.15 -4.72 27.00
CA GLY A 117 -14.67 -4.93 28.37
C GLY A 117 -13.82 -6.18 28.53
N GLU A 118 -13.85 -7.08 27.56
CA GLU A 118 -13.08 -8.31 27.53
C GLU A 118 -12.25 -8.34 26.23
N PHE A 119 -11.16 -9.09 26.25
CA PHE A 119 -10.48 -9.46 25.03
C PHE A 119 -10.75 -10.98 24.93
N ASP A 120 -11.62 -11.48 24.05
CA ASP A 120 -11.96 -12.92 24.14
C ASP A 120 -12.30 -13.64 22.83
N GLY A 121 -12.58 -12.94 21.75
CA GLY A 121 -13.08 -13.61 20.55
C GLY A 121 -14.33 -13.00 19.99
N GLN A 122 -15.02 -12.20 20.78
CA GLN A 122 -16.37 -11.78 20.52
C GLN A 122 -16.50 -10.28 20.77
N LEU A 123 -17.33 -9.65 19.95
CA LEU A 123 -17.72 -8.25 20.10
C LEU A 123 -19.17 -8.23 20.58
N THR A 124 -19.36 -8.49 21.88
CA THR A 124 -20.70 -8.69 22.47
C THR A 124 -21.53 -7.41 22.56
N ASN A 125 -20.89 -6.25 22.44
CA ASN A 125 -21.54 -4.93 22.39
C ASN A 125 -21.83 -4.46 20.95
N VAL A 126 -21.35 -5.17 19.93
CA VAL A 126 -21.58 -4.87 18.50
C VAL A 126 -22.82 -5.64 18.05
N THR A 127 -23.94 -4.93 17.94
CA THR A 127 -25.26 -5.50 17.58
C THR A 127 -25.67 -5.08 16.18
N ALA A 128 -26.63 -5.81 15.59
CA ALA A 128 -27.15 -5.48 14.25
C ALA A 128 -27.74 -4.06 14.20
N ASP A 129 -28.47 -3.64 15.25
CA ASP A 129 -28.99 -2.26 15.34
C ASP A 129 -27.85 -1.23 15.41
N MET A 130 -26.76 -1.52 16.14
CA MET A 130 -25.62 -0.59 16.27
C MET A 130 -24.88 -0.42 14.95
N ILE A 131 -24.61 -1.50 14.21
CA ILE A 131 -23.86 -1.39 12.95
C ILE A 131 -24.71 -0.91 11.76
N THR A 132 -26.03 -0.79 11.92
CA THR A 132 -26.95 -0.33 10.87
C THR A 132 -27.65 0.99 11.21
N ASP A 133 -27.24 1.68 12.28
CA ASP A 133 -27.83 2.93 12.75
C ASP A 133 -27.50 4.16 11.87
N GLY A 134 -26.59 4.00 10.92
CA GLY A 134 -26.12 5.06 10.02
C GLY A 134 -24.98 5.91 10.61
N GLY A 135 -24.43 5.52 11.76
CA GLY A 135 -23.22 6.11 12.32
C GLY A 135 -21.95 5.69 11.56
N THR A 136 -20.85 6.38 11.86
CA THR A 136 -19.54 6.22 11.21
C THR A 136 -18.40 6.22 12.23
N GLU A 137 -18.72 6.06 13.51
CA GLU A 137 -17.79 6.04 14.64
C GLU A 137 -16.83 4.85 14.60
N TYR A 138 -17.24 3.72 14.00
CA TYR A 138 -16.48 2.47 13.97
C TYR A 138 -16.54 1.79 12.60
N LEU A 139 -15.46 1.10 12.20
CA LEU A 139 -15.43 0.31 10.96
C LEU A 139 -16.50 -0.80 10.92
N ALA A 140 -16.92 -1.32 12.08
CA ALA A 140 -18.06 -2.22 12.21
C ALA A 140 -19.36 -1.64 11.62
N GLN A 141 -19.60 -0.32 11.74
CA GLN A 141 -20.75 0.35 11.13
C GLN A 141 -20.61 0.46 9.61
N TYR A 142 -19.39 0.56 9.07
CA TYR A 142 -19.18 0.60 7.62
C TYR A 142 -19.52 -0.75 6.99
N ILE A 143 -19.08 -1.87 7.57
CA ILE A 143 -19.48 -3.18 7.04
C ILE A 143 -20.99 -3.42 7.24
N GLY A 144 -21.57 -3.01 8.37
CA GLY A 144 -23.01 -3.07 8.59
C GLY A 144 -23.82 -2.27 7.56
N TYR A 145 -23.34 -1.09 7.17
CA TYR A 145 -23.90 -0.29 6.10
C TYR A 145 -23.94 -1.04 4.76
N TRP A 146 -22.83 -1.67 4.37
CA TRP A 146 -22.76 -2.39 3.10
C TRP A 146 -23.57 -3.69 3.11
N LEU A 147 -23.66 -4.37 4.26
CA LEU A 147 -24.53 -5.52 4.44
C LEU A 147 -26.02 -5.12 4.37
N ASP A 148 -26.41 -3.97 4.93
CA ASP A 148 -27.76 -3.43 4.76
C ASP A 148 -28.05 -3.12 3.28
N ARG A 149 -27.07 -2.59 2.52
CA ARG A 149 -27.20 -2.40 1.07
C ARG A 149 -27.38 -3.72 0.31
N VAL A 150 -26.70 -4.78 0.73
CA VAL A 150 -26.92 -6.14 0.19
C VAL A 150 -28.37 -6.58 0.45
N VAL A 151 -28.89 -6.41 1.66
CA VAL A 151 -30.28 -6.74 2.03
C VAL A 151 -31.29 -5.89 1.26
N GLU A 152 -31.03 -4.60 1.07
CA GLU A 152 -31.89 -3.69 0.31
C GLU A 152 -32.01 -4.10 -1.16
N ALA A 153 -30.89 -4.46 -1.77
CA ALA A 153 -30.86 -4.94 -3.16
C ALA A 153 -31.38 -6.37 -3.31
N ASN A 154 -31.21 -7.20 -2.28
CA ASN A 154 -31.58 -8.62 -2.27
C ASN A 154 -32.38 -8.99 -1.00
N PRO A 155 -33.66 -8.62 -0.88
CA PRO A 155 -34.44 -8.85 0.34
C PRO A 155 -34.64 -10.32 0.73
N GLU A 156 -34.44 -11.24 -0.22
CA GLU A 156 -34.54 -12.69 0.00
C GLU A 156 -33.18 -13.34 0.30
N ALA A 157 -32.07 -12.60 0.20
CA ALA A 157 -30.74 -13.13 0.49
C ALA A 157 -30.56 -13.29 2.01
N THR A 158 -30.34 -14.53 2.44
CA THR A 158 -29.99 -14.85 3.83
C THR A 158 -28.49 -14.98 4.03
N GLU A 159 -27.73 -15.01 2.93
CA GLU A 159 -26.30 -15.26 2.90
C GLU A 159 -25.58 -14.26 1.98
N VAL A 160 -24.30 -14.04 2.23
CA VAL A 160 -23.38 -13.24 1.42
C VAL A 160 -22.03 -13.94 1.31
N ASP A 161 -21.38 -13.84 0.16
CA ASP A 161 -19.98 -14.25 -0.01
C ASP A 161 -19.08 -13.04 0.19
N ILE A 162 -17.94 -13.22 0.88
CA ILE A 162 -17.02 -12.12 1.16
C ILE A 162 -15.63 -12.42 0.61
N VAL A 163 -15.04 -11.42 -0.05
CA VAL A 163 -13.62 -11.39 -0.38
C VAL A 163 -12.98 -10.23 0.38
N ALA A 164 -12.01 -10.50 1.24
CA ALA A 164 -11.34 -9.44 1.99
C ALA A 164 -9.83 -9.44 1.77
N HIS A 165 -9.27 -8.25 1.61
CA HIS A 165 -7.84 -8.03 1.42
C HIS A 165 -7.24 -7.35 2.66
N SER A 166 -6.05 -7.79 3.10
CA SER A 166 -5.27 -7.09 4.13
C SER A 166 -6.09 -6.79 5.39
N PHE A 167 -6.07 -5.56 5.90
CA PHE A 167 -6.87 -5.11 7.04
C PHE A 167 -8.39 -5.26 6.87
N GLY A 168 -8.89 -5.33 5.63
CA GLY A 168 -10.31 -5.62 5.34
C GLY A 168 -10.77 -6.94 5.95
N ASN A 169 -9.85 -7.88 6.18
CA ASN A 169 -10.13 -9.12 6.89
C ASN A 169 -10.54 -8.86 8.36
N LEU A 170 -9.94 -7.88 9.03
CA LEU A 170 -10.35 -7.51 10.40
C LEU A 170 -11.69 -6.78 10.42
N VAL A 171 -11.95 -5.92 9.42
CA VAL A 171 -13.27 -5.30 9.23
C VAL A 171 -14.34 -6.37 9.03
N THR A 172 -14.07 -7.37 8.19
CA THR A 172 -14.97 -8.52 7.97
C THR A 172 -15.22 -9.31 9.24
N ARG A 173 -14.15 -9.63 9.97
CA ARG A 173 -14.24 -10.38 11.22
C ARG A 173 -14.97 -9.62 12.32
N SER A 174 -14.93 -8.29 12.33
CA SER A 174 -15.72 -7.48 13.27
C SER A 174 -17.23 -7.72 13.14
N TYR A 175 -17.70 -8.19 11.97
CA TYR A 175 -19.06 -8.66 11.77
C TYR A 175 -19.25 -10.12 12.20
N ILE A 176 -18.44 -11.04 11.64
CA ILE A 176 -18.56 -12.50 11.88
C ILE A 176 -18.46 -12.87 13.36
N GLN A 177 -17.72 -12.09 14.13
CA GLN A 177 -17.41 -12.32 15.53
C GLN A 177 -18.20 -11.40 16.48
N SER A 178 -19.36 -10.91 16.05
CA SER A 178 -20.19 -10.01 16.86
C SER A 178 -21.60 -10.54 17.04
N ASP A 179 -22.32 -9.98 18.01
CA ASP A 179 -23.76 -10.22 18.20
C ASP A 179 -24.62 -9.69 17.02
N ALA A 180 -24.01 -8.95 16.09
CA ALA A 180 -24.65 -8.53 14.84
C ALA A 180 -24.74 -9.65 13.79
N TYR A 181 -23.94 -10.70 13.89
CA TYR A 181 -23.88 -11.78 12.89
C TYR A 181 -25.21 -12.52 12.76
N GLY A 182 -25.84 -12.46 11.58
CA GLY A 182 -27.21 -12.97 11.38
C GLY A 182 -28.30 -12.25 12.22
N GLY A 183 -27.97 -11.11 12.82
CA GLY A 183 -28.84 -10.38 13.74
C GLY A 183 -29.94 -9.59 13.04
N THR A 184 -31.02 -9.32 13.77
CA THR A 184 -32.15 -8.49 13.28
C THR A 184 -31.97 -7.03 13.67
N TYR A 185 -32.34 -6.12 12.78
CA TYR A 185 -32.31 -4.67 13.01
C TYR A 185 -33.57 -4.01 12.44
N THR A 186 -33.84 -2.77 12.87
CA THR A 186 -34.97 -1.99 12.34
C THR A 186 -34.50 -0.80 11.51
N ARG A 187 -34.91 -0.75 10.24
CA ARG A 187 -34.64 0.36 9.32
C ARG A 187 -35.92 0.78 8.61
N ASP A 188 -36.19 2.08 8.58
CA ASP A 188 -37.41 2.65 8.00
C ASP A 188 -38.74 2.06 8.53
N GLY A 189 -38.72 1.52 9.75
CA GLY A 189 -39.88 0.88 10.38
C GLY A 189 -40.10 -0.58 9.96
N GLU A 190 -39.19 -1.16 9.18
CA GLU A 190 -39.18 -2.58 8.81
C GLU A 190 -38.09 -3.33 9.59
N THR A 191 -38.43 -4.53 10.07
CA THR A 191 -37.44 -5.43 10.68
C THR A 191 -36.76 -6.22 9.58
N ARG A 192 -35.44 -6.06 9.46
CA ARG A 192 -34.56 -6.76 8.52
C ARG A 192 -33.63 -7.69 9.28
N THR A 193 -32.91 -8.55 8.57
CA THR A 193 -31.91 -9.47 9.14
C THR A 193 -30.65 -9.36 8.31
N LEU A 194 -29.49 -9.17 8.96
CA LEU A 194 -28.21 -9.16 8.25
C LEU A 194 -27.87 -10.59 7.77
N PRO A 195 -27.26 -10.75 6.58
CA PRO A 195 -26.97 -12.06 6.02
C PRO A 195 -25.78 -12.72 6.72
N THR A 196 -25.84 -14.03 6.94
CA THR A 196 -24.65 -14.79 7.37
C THR A 196 -23.65 -14.92 6.24
N VAL A 197 -22.38 -15.18 6.54
CA VAL A 197 -21.36 -15.37 5.52
C VAL A 197 -21.34 -16.84 5.09
N ARG A 198 -21.56 -17.08 3.79
CA ARG A 198 -21.51 -18.42 3.21
C ARG A 198 -20.06 -18.81 2.96
N ASP A 199 -19.45 -18.18 1.97
CA ASP A 199 -18.04 -18.39 1.63
C ASP A 199 -17.23 -17.13 1.91
N TYR A 200 -16.07 -17.29 2.54
CA TYR A 200 -15.15 -16.20 2.85
C TYR A 200 -13.75 -16.48 2.31
N VAL A 201 -13.26 -15.62 1.42
CA VAL A 201 -11.89 -15.69 0.88
C VAL A 201 -11.05 -14.53 1.43
N GLN A 202 -9.95 -14.91 2.08
CA GLN A 202 -8.98 -14.01 2.68
C GLN A 202 -7.73 -13.88 1.80
N PHE A 203 -7.50 -12.68 1.28
CA PHE A 203 -6.23 -12.27 0.67
C PHE A 203 -5.37 -11.60 1.73
N ALA A 204 -4.23 -12.21 2.06
CA ALA A 204 -3.24 -11.65 2.98
C ALA A 204 -3.88 -11.11 4.27
N GLY A 205 -4.55 -11.95 5.06
CA GLY A 205 -5.25 -11.45 6.25
C GLY A 205 -4.42 -11.58 7.55
N PRO A 206 -4.48 -10.57 8.45
CA PRO A 206 -3.61 -10.46 9.62
C PRO A 206 -4.17 -11.20 10.84
N ASN A 207 -4.19 -12.54 10.87
CA ASN A 207 -4.85 -13.25 11.99
C ASN A 207 -4.11 -13.10 13.32
N GLU A 208 -2.80 -12.88 13.37
CA GLU A 208 -2.06 -12.58 14.61
C GLU A 208 -1.45 -11.15 14.59
N GLY A 209 -1.94 -10.25 13.74
CA GLY A 209 -1.38 -8.91 13.58
C GLY A 209 0.05 -8.89 13.01
N THR A 210 0.69 -7.70 13.00
CA THR A 210 2.05 -7.53 12.48
C THR A 210 2.92 -6.59 13.36
N PRO A 211 4.20 -6.92 13.60
CA PRO A 211 5.15 -6.10 14.35
C PRO A 211 5.46 -4.76 13.67
N GLN A 212 5.37 -4.71 12.34
CA GLN A 212 5.71 -3.52 11.55
C GLN A 212 4.84 -2.31 11.93
N VAL A 213 3.59 -2.56 12.30
CA VAL A 213 2.63 -1.51 12.67
C VAL A 213 3.04 -0.78 13.95
N TRP A 214 3.89 -1.37 14.79
CA TRP A 214 4.50 -0.69 15.93
C TRP A 214 5.31 0.54 15.52
N ASN A 215 6.01 0.49 14.38
CA ASN A 215 6.72 1.64 13.85
C ASN A 215 5.74 2.75 13.44
N LEU A 216 4.69 2.42 12.68
CA LEU A 216 3.65 3.39 12.29
C LEU A 216 3.01 4.04 13.51
N TRP A 217 2.65 3.25 14.52
CA TRP A 217 2.07 3.70 15.79
C TRP A 217 2.97 4.66 16.57
N ASN A 218 4.29 4.56 16.38
CA ASN A 218 5.29 5.41 17.01
C ASN A 218 5.85 6.49 16.05
N ASN A 219 5.06 6.90 15.05
CA ASN A 219 5.42 7.96 14.11
C ASN A 219 6.70 7.65 13.31
N ASN A 220 6.86 6.40 12.91
CA ASN A 220 7.89 5.96 11.99
C ASN A 220 7.25 5.22 10.81
N PHE A 221 7.14 5.90 9.68
CA PHE A 221 6.57 5.37 8.43
C PHE A 221 7.66 4.88 7.46
N TYR A 222 8.87 4.63 7.97
CA TYR A 222 9.96 4.09 7.19
C TYR A 222 9.69 2.62 6.81
N GLY A 223 9.92 2.25 5.55
CA GLY A 223 9.72 0.89 5.04
C GLY A 223 9.01 0.85 3.70
N ASP A 224 7.73 1.22 3.65
CA ASP A 224 6.91 1.15 2.42
C ASP A 224 6.48 2.54 1.93
N LEU A 225 6.59 2.77 0.62
CA LEU A 225 6.29 4.07 -0.02
C LEU A 225 4.84 4.53 0.22
N THR A 226 3.87 3.61 0.22
CA THR A 226 2.45 3.91 0.47
C THR A 226 2.27 4.58 1.83
N THR A 227 2.90 4.00 2.85
CA THR A 227 2.83 4.52 4.22
C THR A 227 3.54 5.87 4.35
N GLN A 228 4.62 6.12 3.61
CA GLN A 228 5.31 7.42 3.56
C GLN A 228 4.48 8.50 2.86
N ILE A 229 3.76 8.17 1.77
CA ILE A 229 2.86 9.10 1.09
C ILE A 229 1.69 9.46 2.01
N MET A 230 1.05 8.46 2.63
CA MET A 230 0.01 8.71 3.63
C MET A 230 0.53 9.61 4.76
N ALA A 231 1.72 9.32 5.29
CA ALA A 231 2.35 10.06 6.37
C ALA A 231 2.59 11.53 5.99
N SER A 232 3.19 11.80 4.84
CA SER A 232 3.60 13.14 4.43
C SER A 232 2.43 13.98 3.86
N ALA A 233 1.59 13.39 3.00
CA ALA A 233 0.55 14.09 2.26
C ALA A 233 -0.70 14.37 3.11
N ILE A 234 -1.14 13.40 3.92
CA ILE A 234 -2.37 13.49 4.70
C ILE A 234 -2.07 13.83 6.15
N LEU A 235 -1.36 12.95 6.86
CA LEU A 235 -1.15 13.10 8.31
C LEU A 235 -0.27 14.33 8.61
N GLY A 236 0.84 14.48 7.90
CA GLY A 236 1.80 15.56 8.06
C GLY A 236 1.20 16.93 7.79
N THR A 237 0.49 17.07 6.67
CA THR A 237 -0.20 18.32 6.32
C THR A 237 -1.27 18.68 7.34
N THR A 238 -2.05 17.70 7.79
CA THR A 238 -3.09 17.91 8.80
C THR A 238 -2.48 18.31 10.14
N TYR A 239 -1.48 17.56 10.61
CA TYR A 239 -0.75 17.83 11.85
C TYR A 239 -0.17 19.24 11.86
N ARG A 240 0.52 19.66 10.78
CA ARG A 240 1.09 21.01 10.68
C ARG A 240 0.03 22.09 10.90
N LEU A 241 -1.17 21.94 10.33
CA LEU A 241 -2.24 22.92 10.48
C LEU A 241 -2.89 22.90 11.88
N VAL A 242 -2.93 21.74 12.54
CA VAL A 242 -3.35 21.62 13.96
C VAL A 242 -2.29 22.24 14.89
N ASP A 243 -1.00 22.04 14.61
CA ASP A 243 0.14 22.54 15.37
C ASP A 243 0.55 24.00 15.01
N ILE A 244 -0.15 24.73 14.16
CA ILE A 244 0.12 26.18 14.02
C ILE A 244 -0.73 26.96 15.03
N PRO A 245 -0.16 27.64 16.04
CA PRO A 245 -0.95 28.29 17.11
C PRO A 245 -1.95 29.36 16.64
N VAL A 246 -1.66 30.03 15.51
CA VAL A 246 -2.50 31.07 14.92
C VAL A 246 -3.60 30.54 14.01
N ILE A 247 -3.44 29.32 13.48
CA ILE A 247 -4.48 28.61 12.73
C ILE A 247 -5.33 27.83 13.73
N GLY A 248 -4.70 26.96 14.53
CA GLY A 248 -5.33 26.14 15.54
C GLY A 248 -6.44 25.27 14.97
N ALA A 249 -6.20 24.65 13.81
CA ALA A 249 -7.20 23.80 13.18
C ALA A 249 -7.53 22.61 14.10
N SER A 250 -8.73 22.05 13.91
CA SER A 250 -9.15 20.84 14.60
C SER A 250 -9.66 19.82 13.59
N VAL A 251 -9.35 18.55 13.84
CA VAL A 251 -9.95 17.42 13.12
C VAL A 251 -11.22 17.03 13.88
N SER A 252 -12.34 16.92 13.19
CA SER A 252 -13.63 16.54 13.80
C SER A 252 -13.86 15.04 13.72
N ASN A 253 -14.32 14.43 14.82
CA ASN A 253 -14.73 13.02 14.87
C ASN A 253 -16.28 12.90 14.84
N PRO A 254 -16.84 11.78 14.38
CA PRO A 254 -18.30 11.56 14.34
C PRO A 254 -18.97 11.60 15.72
N ASP A 255 -18.27 11.18 16.77
CA ASP A 255 -18.75 11.22 18.16
C ASP A 255 -18.78 12.65 18.76
N GLY A 256 -18.41 13.66 17.97
CA GLY A 256 -18.37 15.07 18.36
C GLY A 256 -17.10 15.50 19.09
N THR A 257 -16.15 14.58 19.34
CA THR A 257 -14.83 14.93 19.84
C THR A 257 -13.95 15.54 18.75
N VAL A 258 -12.85 16.17 19.13
CA VAL A 258 -11.91 16.79 18.20
C VAL A 258 -10.47 16.39 18.51
N ILE A 259 -9.65 16.32 17.47
CA ILE A 259 -8.19 16.30 17.59
C ILE A 259 -7.71 17.72 17.34
N ASP A 260 -7.20 18.36 18.39
CA ASP A 260 -6.70 19.72 18.34
C ASP A 260 -5.34 19.82 19.04
N ARG A 261 -4.76 21.02 19.04
CA ARG A 261 -3.44 21.26 19.64
C ARG A 261 -3.35 20.83 21.10
N ASP A 262 -4.43 20.98 21.87
CA ASP A 262 -4.44 20.63 23.28
C ASP A 262 -4.63 19.12 23.48
N SER A 263 -5.43 18.46 22.63
CA SER A 263 -5.62 17.00 22.68
C SER A 263 -4.34 16.23 22.36
N ILE A 264 -3.45 16.78 21.52
CA ILE A 264 -2.16 16.16 21.15
C ILE A 264 -0.98 16.65 21.99
N ARG A 265 -1.22 17.37 23.08
CA ARG A 265 -0.16 17.89 23.94
C ARG A 265 0.47 16.75 24.76
N ASP A 266 1.76 16.54 24.56
CA ASP A 266 2.55 15.60 25.35
C ASP A 266 2.58 16.04 26.83
N PRO A 267 2.22 15.16 27.77
CA PRO A 267 2.12 15.51 29.20
C PRO A 267 3.48 15.74 29.87
N VAL A 268 4.57 15.22 29.29
CA VAL A 268 5.94 15.35 29.79
C VAL A 268 6.58 16.63 29.25
N THR A 269 6.52 16.86 27.93
CA THR A 269 7.19 18.00 27.29
C THR A 269 6.33 19.26 27.26
N GLY A 270 5.00 19.11 27.38
CA GLY A 270 4.05 20.20 27.22
C GLY A 270 4.00 20.76 25.80
N ARG A 271 4.45 20.00 24.78
CA ARG A 271 4.39 20.40 23.37
C ARG A 271 3.47 19.45 22.58
N PRO A 272 2.86 19.90 21.48
CA PRO A 272 2.15 18.99 20.56
C PRO A 272 3.05 17.86 20.11
N SER A 273 2.52 16.64 20.08
CA SER A 273 3.23 15.41 19.74
C SER A 273 2.68 14.82 18.45
N GLU A 274 3.56 14.58 17.49
CA GLU A 274 3.26 13.88 16.24
C GLU A 274 2.75 12.46 16.54
N THR A 275 3.39 11.75 17.46
CA THR A 275 2.96 10.41 17.88
C THR A 275 1.55 10.41 18.47
N LEU A 276 1.22 11.35 19.37
CA LEU A 276 -0.15 11.47 19.89
C LEU A 276 -1.16 11.81 18.80
N PHE A 277 -0.76 12.62 17.82
CA PHE A 277 -1.59 12.89 16.65
C PHE A 277 -1.85 11.64 15.83
N VAL A 278 -0.82 10.86 15.46
CA VAL A 278 -0.97 9.60 14.71
C VAL A 278 -1.93 8.65 15.43
N GLN A 279 -1.73 8.45 16.74
CA GLN A 279 -2.55 7.54 17.55
C GLN A 279 -4.02 7.96 17.64
N GLN A 280 -4.29 9.27 17.69
CA GLN A 280 -5.66 9.79 17.69
C GLN A 280 -6.28 9.82 16.28
N TYR A 281 -5.49 10.10 15.26
CA TYR A 281 -5.93 10.29 13.87
C TYR A 281 -6.20 8.96 13.17
N VAL A 282 -5.40 7.92 13.45
CA VAL A 282 -5.53 6.58 12.85
C VAL A 282 -5.52 5.47 13.93
N PRO A 283 -6.48 5.46 14.87
CA PRO A 283 -6.59 4.43 15.90
C PRO A 283 -6.75 3.01 15.33
N ALA A 284 -7.18 2.85 14.07
CA ALA A 284 -7.21 1.55 13.38
C ALA A 284 -5.88 0.79 13.42
N LEU A 285 -4.74 1.50 13.49
CA LEU A 285 -3.42 0.88 13.58
C LEU A 285 -3.27 -0.01 14.84
N SER A 286 -3.91 0.31 15.96
CA SER A 286 -3.84 -0.57 17.14
C SER A 286 -4.51 -1.92 16.89
N SER A 287 -5.50 -1.95 16.00
CA SER A 287 -6.20 -3.18 15.61
C SER A 287 -5.34 -4.08 14.70
N LEU A 288 -4.25 -3.55 14.13
CA LEU A 288 -3.28 -4.31 13.32
C LEU A 288 -2.03 -4.75 14.11
N MET A 289 -1.89 -4.28 15.35
CA MET A 289 -0.71 -4.56 16.18
C MET A 289 -0.49 -6.05 16.37
N ALA A 290 0.79 -6.49 16.44
CA ALA A 290 1.23 -7.85 16.78
C ALA A 290 1.06 -8.20 18.28
N THR A 291 0.97 -9.50 18.53
CA THR A 291 -0.01 -10.00 19.51
C THR A 291 0.41 -11.26 20.25
N TYR A 292 1.41 -11.88 19.66
CA TYR A 292 2.42 -12.66 20.31
C TYR A 292 3.53 -11.72 20.82
N GLU A 293 4.44 -12.25 21.62
CA GLU A 293 5.64 -11.54 22.03
C GLU A 293 6.49 -11.16 20.81
N PHE A 294 6.55 -9.85 20.49
CA PHE A 294 7.26 -9.35 19.30
C PHE A 294 8.19 -8.18 19.60
N LEU A 295 7.96 -7.46 20.71
CA LEU A 295 8.60 -6.18 20.98
C LEU A 295 9.70 -6.33 22.03
N THR A 296 10.94 -6.00 21.69
CA THR A 296 12.07 -5.97 22.61
C THR A 296 12.35 -4.51 23.01
N LEU A 297 11.98 -4.11 24.24
CA LEU A 297 12.11 -2.73 24.72
C LEU A 297 13.54 -2.31 25.09
N ALA A 298 14.47 -3.26 25.20
CA ALA A 298 15.89 -2.98 25.40
C ALA A 298 16.73 -4.04 24.66
N PRO A 299 17.83 -3.66 23.98
CA PRO A 299 18.64 -4.60 23.22
C PRO A 299 19.07 -5.83 24.05
N GLY A 300 18.78 -7.02 23.53
CA GLY A 300 19.12 -8.29 24.17
C GLY A 300 18.18 -8.75 25.30
N THR A 301 17.00 -8.14 25.48
CA THR A 301 15.95 -8.67 26.35
C THR A 301 14.96 -9.55 25.60
N ASP A 302 14.24 -10.40 26.34
CA ASP A 302 13.15 -11.18 25.78
C ASP A 302 12.05 -10.25 25.23
N PRO A 303 11.39 -10.62 24.11
CA PRO A 303 10.28 -9.86 23.56
C PRO A 303 9.08 -9.88 24.50
N VAL A 304 8.28 -8.82 24.46
CA VAL A 304 7.04 -8.67 25.23
C VAL A 304 5.85 -8.45 24.30
N ASP A 305 4.67 -8.69 24.85
CA ASP A 305 3.38 -8.31 24.30
C ASP A 305 3.00 -6.88 24.75
N VAL A 306 2.30 -6.14 23.89
CA VAL A 306 1.83 -4.76 24.11
C VAL A 306 0.39 -4.67 24.66
N ASN A 307 -0.25 -5.81 24.92
CA ASN A 307 -1.66 -5.92 25.33
C ASN A 307 -2.04 -5.25 26.67
N ASP A 308 -1.06 -4.83 27.48
CA ASP A 308 -1.29 -4.05 28.71
C ASP A 308 -1.18 -2.51 28.51
N THR A 309 -1.20 -2.04 27.26
CA THR A 309 -1.00 -0.61 26.90
C THR A 309 -2.20 -0.01 26.17
N ILE A 310 -2.20 1.32 25.93
CA ILE A 310 -3.20 1.98 25.07
C ILE A 310 -3.14 1.51 23.60
N ALA A 311 -2.07 0.80 23.21
CA ALA A 311 -1.89 0.21 21.90
C ALA A 311 -2.43 -1.23 21.80
N ALA A 312 -3.06 -1.73 22.89
CA ALA A 312 -3.65 -3.06 22.91
C ALA A 312 -4.68 -3.23 21.78
N ASN A 313 -4.65 -4.40 21.16
CA ASN A 313 -5.54 -4.73 20.07
C ASN A 313 -6.85 -5.28 20.64
N ASN A 314 -7.94 -4.55 20.44
CA ASN A 314 -9.23 -4.89 21.04
C ASN A 314 -9.96 -6.03 20.32
N VAL A 315 -9.61 -6.36 19.06
CA VAL A 315 -10.42 -7.26 18.22
C VAL A 315 -9.65 -8.49 17.79
N THR A 316 -8.32 -8.43 17.73
CA THR A 316 -7.58 -9.49 17.08
C THR A 316 -7.18 -10.59 18.06
N LEU A 317 -6.94 -10.37 19.37
CA LEU A 317 -5.87 -11.16 20.04
C LEU A 317 -6.11 -12.09 21.17
N ASP A 318 -6.77 -11.64 22.21
CA ASP A 318 -7.25 -12.63 23.15
C ASP A 318 -8.40 -13.44 22.50
N MET A 319 -8.90 -12.93 21.36
CA MET A 319 -9.77 -13.57 20.37
C MET A 319 -9.13 -14.71 19.55
N ASN A 320 -7.84 -14.62 19.23
CA ASN A 320 -7.12 -15.62 18.42
C ASN A 320 -6.20 -16.52 19.25
N ALA A 321 -5.95 -16.22 20.53
CA ALA A 321 -5.15 -17.06 21.43
C ALA A 321 -5.73 -18.49 21.63
N LEU A 322 -7.03 -18.68 21.38
CA LEU A 322 -7.70 -19.99 21.41
C LEU A 322 -7.76 -20.69 20.04
N SER A 323 -7.39 -19.98 18.97
CA SER A 323 -7.47 -20.44 17.61
C SER A 323 -6.28 -21.34 17.29
N ALA A 324 -6.57 -22.57 16.91
CA ALA A 324 -5.59 -23.57 16.50
C ALA A 324 -6.16 -24.33 15.30
N PRO A 325 -5.31 -24.98 14.48
CA PRO A 325 -5.78 -25.71 13.32
C PRO A 325 -6.86 -26.74 13.69
N GLY A 326 -8.05 -26.59 13.10
CA GLY A 326 -9.24 -27.42 13.31
C GLY A 326 -10.15 -26.97 14.47
N THR A 327 -9.82 -25.89 15.16
CA THR A 327 -10.61 -25.36 16.29
C THR A 327 -10.76 -23.84 16.25
N ASN A 328 -10.75 -23.24 15.05
CA ASN A 328 -10.92 -21.81 14.84
C ASN A 328 -12.39 -21.40 15.11
N PRO A 329 -12.71 -20.68 16.21
CA PRO A 329 -14.10 -20.46 16.63
C PRO A 329 -14.94 -19.72 15.60
N TRP A 330 -14.37 -18.71 14.95
CA TRP A 330 -15.09 -17.92 13.95
C TRP A 330 -15.18 -18.60 12.58
N VAL A 331 -14.24 -19.48 12.23
CA VAL A 331 -14.32 -20.28 10.99
C VAL A 331 -15.52 -21.23 11.07
N SER A 332 -15.87 -21.71 12.27
CA SER A 332 -17.05 -22.55 12.47
C SER A 332 -18.40 -21.86 12.22
N ASN A 333 -18.41 -20.52 12.09
CA ASN A 333 -19.59 -19.73 11.71
C ASN A 333 -19.80 -19.67 10.18
N LEU A 334 -18.86 -20.19 9.39
CA LEU A 334 -18.82 -20.09 7.93
C LEU A 334 -19.18 -21.44 7.29
N THR A 335 -19.65 -21.40 6.04
CA THR A 335 -19.87 -22.62 5.24
C THR A 335 -18.59 -23.03 4.50
N GLY A 336 -17.87 -22.05 3.95
CA GLY A 336 -16.58 -22.25 3.29
C GLY A 336 -15.60 -21.15 3.68
N PHE A 337 -14.33 -21.52 3.88
CA PHE A 337 -13.26 -20.58 4.17
C PHE A 337 -12.00 -20.90 3.37
N GLY A 338 -11.52 -19.90 2.62
CA GLY A 338 -10.28 -19.94 1.88
C GLY A 338 -9.35 -18.82 2.34
N ALA A 339 -8.05 -19.10 2.42
CA ALA A 339 -7.07 -18.09 2.75
C ALA A 339 -5.82 -18.24 1.87
N GLN A 340 -5.26 -17.12 1.41
CA GLN A 340 -4.05 -17.11 0.61
C GLN A 340 -3.08 -15.98 0.95
N PHE A 341 -1.80 -16.20 0.64
CA PHE A 341 -0.71 -15.24 0.86
C PHE A 341 0.50 -15.53 -0.05
N GLY A 342 1.30 -14.49 -0.30
CA GLY A 342 2.60 -14.60 -0.98
C GLY A 342 3.74 -14.94 -0.04
N VAL A 343 4.83 -15.51 -0.56
CA VAL A 343 6.07 -15.79 0.21
C VAL A 343 7.32 -15.16 -0.41
N THR A 344 7.15 -14.19 -1.29
CA THR A 344 8.25 -13.57 -2.04
C THR A 344 8.93 -12.44 -1.26
N ASP A 345 8.21 -11.81 -0.33
CA ASP A 345 8.70 -10.64 0.43
C ASP A 345 8.88 -10.95 1.92
N THR A 346 10.01 -10.56 2.48
CA THR A 346 10.31 -10.90 3.88
C THR A 346 9.46 -10.07 4.81
N THR A 347 8.54 -10.71 5.54
CA THR A 347 7.76 -9.99 6.53
C THR A 347 8.52 -9.80 7.85
N PRO A 348 8.45 -8.60 8.45
CA PRO A 348 8.83 -8.35 9.84
C PRO A 348 8.27 -9.34 10.88
N THR A 349 9.12 -9.95 11.70
CA THR A 349 8.69 -10.88 12.77
C THR A 349 8.85 -10.33 14.18
N GLY A 350 9.55 -9.20 14.35
CA GLY A 350 9.66 -8.51 15.63
C GLY A 350 10.12 -7.06 15.48
N ALA A 351 10.18 -6.34 16.59
CA ALA A 351 10.72 -4.98 16.65
C ALA A 351 11.58 -4.81 17.90
N THR A 352 12.76 -4.20 17.76
CA THR A 352 13.68 -3.94 18.88
C THR A 352 13.87 -2.44 19.05
N ALA A 353 13.67 -1.94 20.27
CA ALA A 353 13.95 -0.56 20.61
C ALA A 353 15.46 -0.30 20.60
N GLU A 354 15.85 0.74 19.88
CA GLU A 354 17.22 1.17 19.67
C GLU A 354 17.35 2.68 19.95
N GLN A 355 18.58 3.13 20.21
CA GLN A 355 18.87 4.55 20.44
C GLN A 355 20.01 5.04 19.56
N GLY A 356 19.90 6.26 19.02
CA GLY A 356 21.03 6.95 18.42
C GLY A 356 21.19 6.76 16.92
N VAL A 357 22.42 6.85 16.41
CA VAL A 357 22.79 7.35 15.05
C VAL A 357 22.92 6.26 13.96
N GLY A 358 22.04 5.25 13.95
CA GLY A 358 22.18 4.08 13.07
C GLY A 358 20.90 3.55 12.42
N GLY A 359 19.75 4.19 12.64
CA GLY A 359 18.48 3.82 12.00
C GLY A 359 17.91 4.95 11.16
N LEU A 360 16.98 4.62 10.28
CA LEU A 360 16.18 5.59 9.53
C LEU A 360 14.78 5.69 10.13
N VAL A 361 14.27 6.90 10.20
CA VAL A 361 12.88 7.20 10.57
C VAL A 361 12.23 8.06 9.50
N PHE A 362 10.94 7.81 9.25
CA PHE A 362 10.09 8.68 8.44
C PHE A 362 8.91 9.22 9.29
N PRO A 363 9.12 10.30 10.06
CA PRO A 363 8.04 10.99 10.76
C PRO A 363 7.01 11.60 9.81
N ILE A 364 5.76 11.79 10.27
CA ILE A 364 4.69 12.40 9.44
C ILE A 364 5.04 13.81 8.93
N THR A 365 5.89 14.54 9.63
CA THR A 365 6.30 15.88 9.21
C THR A 365 7.44 15.86 8.21
N ASN A 366 8.18 14.76 8.06
CA ASN A 366 9.25 14.56 7.08
C ASN A 366 8.73 14.35 5.66
N ILE A 367 9.55 14.71 4.68
CA ILE A 367 9.30 14.45 3.24
C ILE A 367 10.26 13.38 2.71
N ILE A 368 11.39 13.15 3.39
CA ILE A 368 12.42 12.15 3.09
C ILE A 368 12.75 11.42 4.41
N PRO A 369 13.06 10.10 4.39
CA PRO A 369 13.60 9.42 5.56
C PRO A 369 14.82 10.16 6.11
N ARG A 370 14.96 10.22 7.44
CA ARG A 370 16.14 10.81 8.07
C ARG A 370 16.79 9.84 9.03
N ALA A 371 18.09 10.02 9.25
CA ALA A 371 18.78 9.32 10.31
C ALA A 371 18.20 9.68 11.70
N THR A 372 18.21 8.70 12.58
CA THR A 372 17.85 8.84 13.99
C THR A 372 18.90 9.66 14.75
N ARG A 373 18.44 10.55 15.64
CA ARG A 373 19.32 11.48 16.37
C ARG A 373 19.93 10.82 17.60
N PRO A 374 21.09 11.30 18.10
CA PRO A 374 21.63 10.85 19.38
C PRO A 374 20.60 10.97 20.52
N GLY A 375 20.22 9.83 21.13
CA GLY A 375 19.23 9.77 22.21
C GLY A 375 17.78 9.82 21.76
N GLU A 376 17.50 9.79 20.45
CA GLU A 376 16.18 9.51 19.90
C GLU A 376 15.93 8.00 19.92
N ASP A 377 14.78 7.61 20.44
CA ASP A 377 14.32 6.22 20.40
C ASP A 377 13.76 5.92 19.00
N TYR A 378 14.14 4.77 18.44
CA TYR A 378 13.53 4.21 17.23
C TYR A 378 13.39 2.71 17.38
N PHE A 379 12.57 2.07 16.54
CA PHE A 379 12.37 0.64 16.59
C PHE A 379 12.91 -0.02 15.32
N ASN A 380 13.97 -0.80 15.47
CA ASN A 380 14.52 -1.59 14.38
C ASN A 380 13.67 -2.84 14.17
N THR A 381 13.18 -3.00 12.95
CA THR A 381 12.34 -4.13 12.57
C THR A 381 13.22 -5.37 12.35
N THR A 382 12.88 -6.45 13.03
CA THR A 382 13.64 -7.70 12.95
C THR A 382 12.97 -8.65 11.96
N TYR A 383 13.76 -9.17 11.03
CA TYR A 383 13.38 -10.19 10.07
C TYR A 383 14.14 -11.46 10.43
N THR A 384 13.46 -12.55 10.77
CA THR A 384 14.15 -13.85 10.94
C THR A 384 14.63 -14.36 9.58
N SER A 385 15.91 -14.73 9.51
CA SER A 385 16.59 -15.12 8.28
C SER A 385 16.00 -16.39 7.66
N TYR A 386 15.81 -16.37 6.34
CA TYR A 386 15.56 -17.52 5.48
C TYR A 386 16.59 -18.64 5.70
N ASP A 387 16.13 -19.81 6.16
CA ASP A 387 16.86 -21.07 6.01
C ASP A 387 16.18 -21.89 4.89
N PRO A 388 16.81 -22.05 3.70
CA PRO A 388 16.23 -22.75 2.55
C PRO A 388 15.91 -24.23 2.80
N THR A 389 16.36 -24.79 3.93
CA THR A 389 16.19 -26.19 4.29
C THR A 389 15.15 -26.43 5.37
N THR A 390 14.65 -25.36 6.00
CA THR A 390 13.52 -25.37 6.91
C THR A 390 12.35 -24.65 6.25
N ILE A 391 11.12 -25.10 6.53
CA ILE A 391 9.91 -24.36 6.14
C ILE A 391 9.80 -23.17 7.09
N ASP A 392 10.70 -22.20 6.99
CA ASP A 392 10.62 -20.96 7.76
C ASP A 392 10.25 -19.83 6.78
N PRO A 393 8.95 -19.54 6.58
CA PRO A 393 8.50 -18.87 5.36
C PRO A 393 8.56 -17.35 5.48
N VAL A 394 9.12 -16.78 4.42
CA VAL A 394 8.95 -15.42 3.93
C VAL A 394 7.45 -15.20 3.60
N GLY A 395 6.93 -13.97 3.69
CA GLY A 395 5.51 -13.64 3.54
C GLY A 395 5.25 -12.70 2.37
N ASP A 396 4.29 -11.79 2.51
CA ASP A 396 3.96 -10.79 1.49
C ASP A 396 4.58 -9.41 1.81
N GLY A 397 5.57 -9.38 2.71
CA GLY A 397 6.26 -8.16 3.12
C GLY A 397 5.50 -7.29 4.14
N THR A 398 4.22 -7.55 4.38
CA THR A 398 3.39 -6.76 5.32
C THR A 398 2.91 -7.62 6.49
N LEU A 399 2.47 -8.85 6.22
CA LEU A 399 1.84 -9.75 7.19
C LEU A 399 2.60 -11.07 7.29
N THR A 400 2.82 -11.51 8.53
CA THR A 400 3.77 -12.60 8.76
C THR A 400 3.14 -13.90 8.29
N PHE A 401 3.92 -14.81 7.70
CA PHE A 401 3.42 -16.17 7.50
C PHE A 401 2.97 -16.79 8.82
N ARG A 402 3.65 -16.46 9.93
CA ARG A 402 3.21 -16.81 11.29
C ARG A 402 1.73 -16.46 11.50
N SER A 403 1.29 -15.27 11.11
CA SER A 403 -0.11 -14.83 11.24
C SER A 403 -1.13 -15.70 10.52
N MET A 404 -0.75 -16.54 9.55
CA MET A 404 -1.67 -17.45 8.86
C MET A 404 -1.42 -18.91 9.21
N SER A 405 -0.17 -19.30 9.39
CA SER A 405 0.23 -20.70 9.52
C SER A 405 -0.01 -21.29 10.88
N THR A 406 0.19 -20.54 11.97
CA THR A 406 -0.06 -21.04 13.32
C THR A 406 -1.54 -21.33 13.52
N THR A 407 -2.40 -20.57 12.85
CA THR A 407 -3.86 -20.65 12.96
C THR A 407 -4.49 -21.66 11.98
N PHE A 408 -4.02 -21.71 10.72
CA PHE A 408 -4.70 -22.46 9.66
C PHE A 408 -3.93 -23.66 9.10
N LEU A 409 -2.61 -23.77 9.32
CA LEU A 409 -1.84 -24.85 8.69
C LEU A 409 -2.27 -26.22 9.25
N GLY A 410 -2.82 -27.06 8.38
CA GLY A 410 -3.31 -28.39 8.75
C GLY A 410 -4.75 -28.41 9.28
N ASP A 411 -5.46 -27.28 9.22
CA ASP A 411 -6.89 -27.24 9.47
C ASP A 411 -7.65 -27.89 8.29
N PRO A 412 -8.47 -28.93 8.52
CA PRO A 412 -9.22 -29.59 7.45
C PRO A 412 -10.36 -28.75 6.87
N ASP A 413 -10.82 -27.72 7.60
CA ASP A 413 -11.96 -26.89 7.23
C ASP A 413 -11.52 -25.61 6.47
N VAL A 414 -10.22 -25.45 6.21
CA VAL A 414 -9.64 -24.27 5.56
C VAL A 414 -8.92 -24.64 4.27
N ALA A 415 -9.30 -23.99 3.17
CA ALA A 415 -8.55 -24.04 1.92
C ALA A 415 -7.39 -23.03 1.95
N LEU A 416 -6.19 -23.50 2.28
CA LEU A 416 -4.98 -22.66 2.32
C LEU A 416 -4.23 -22.71 0.97
N LYS A 417 -3.95 -21.55 0.38
CA LYS A 417 -3.14 -21.41 -0.83
C LYS A 417 -1.92 -20.53 -0.57
N ILE A 418 -0.75 -21.07 -0.90
CA ILE A 418 0.56 -20.40 -0.72
C ILE A 418 1.11 -20.09 -2.11
N TRP A 419 1.45 -18.83 -2.38
CA TRP A 419 2.01 -18.38 -3.66
C TRP A 419 3.53 -18.24 -3.55
N TYR A 420 4.28 -19.10 -4.25
CA TYR A 420 5.75 -19.21 -4.22
C TYR A 420 6.39 -18.62 -5.47
N GLY A 421 7.53 -17.92 -5.30
CA GLY A 421 8.53 -17.71 -6.35
C GLY A 421 9.44 -18.94 -6.50
N GLU A 422 9.68 -19.34 -7.75
CA GLU A 422 10.44 -20.50 -8.26
C GLU A 422 10.03 -21.93 -7.81
N GLY A 423 9.60 -22.74 -8.78
CA GLY A 423 9.65 -24.21 -8.72
C GLY A 423 8.44 -24.94 -8.11
N SER A 424 7.40 -24.23 -7.68
CA SER A 424 6.13 -24.85 -7.26
C SER A 424 5.19 -25.03 -8.45
N LEU A 425 4.54 -26.19 -8.54
CA LEU A 425 3.87 -26.67 -9.75
C LEU A 425 2.67 -25.82 -10.19
N ARG A 426 2.90 -25.03 -11.25
CA ARG A 426 2.06 -24.66 -12.41
C ARG A 426 1.07 -23.49 -12.26
N ASN A 427 1.33 -22.50 -13.13
CA ASN A 427 0.62 -21.24 -13.40
C ASN A 427 0.55 -20.31 -12.21
N SER A 428 1.70 -19.74 -11.86
CA SER A 428 1.85 -18.34 -11.49
C SER A 428 3.35 -18.08 -11.63
N ASP A 429 3.76 -17.73 -12.84
CA ASP A 429 5.15 -17.40 -13.16
C ASP A 429 5.52 -15.99 -12.59
N ASP A 430 4.60 -15.35 -11.86
CA ASP A 430 4.82 -14.06 -11.20
C ASP A 430 4.95 -14.20 -9.67
N SER A 431 5.91 -13.47 -9.12
CA SER A 431 5.90 -13.07 -7.71
C SER A 431 4.58 -12.36 -7.38
N VAL A 432 3.88 -12.78 -6.32
CA VAL A 432 2.63 -12.11 -5.90
C VAL A 432 2.88 -11.37 -4.59
N GLY A 433 3.15 -10.06 -4.68
CA GLY A 433 3.26 -9.18 -3.52
C GLY A 433 1.92 -9.00 -2.80
N HIS A 434 1.93 -8.31 -1.65
CA HIS A 434 0.75 -8.13 -0.79
C HIS A 434 -0.49 -7.66 -1.55
N VAL A 435 -0.33 -6.62 -2.38
CA VAL A 435 -1.41 -6.00 -3.14
C VAL A 435 -1.71 -6.78 -4.42
N ASP A 436 -0.70 -7.41 -5.02
CA ASP A 436 -0.85 -8.12 -6.28
C ASP A 436 -1.79 -9.33 -6.16
N LEU A 437 -2.03 -9.84 -4.94
CA LEU A 437 -3.00 -10.92 -4.70
C LEU A 437 -4.42 -10.58 -5.19
N VAL A 438 -4.80 -9.30 -5.24
CA VAL A 438 -6.15 -8.88 -5.67
C VAL A 438 -6.26 -8.61 -7.17
N SER A 439 -5.14 -8.63 -7.89
CA SER A 439 -5.08 -8.49 -9.35
C SER A 439 -4.52 -9.74 -10.03
N ASN A 440 -3.82 -10.61 -9.31
CA ASN A 440 -3.19 -11.78 -9.90
C ASN A 440 -4.24 -12.77 -10.46
N PRO A 441 -4.20 -13.08 -11.76
CA PRO A 441 -5.23 -13.92 -12.39
C PRO A 441 -5.37 -15.32 -11.78
N ASP A 442 -4.27 -15.92 -11.30
CA ASP A 442 -4.29 -17.26 -10.69
C ASP A 442 -4.88 -17.23 -9.27
N ALA A 443 -4.56 -16.18 -8.50
CA ALA A 443 -5.22 -15.87 -7.23
C ALA A 443 -6.74 -15.71 -7.40
N LEU A 444 -7.14 -14.94 -8.41
CA LEU A 444 -8.55 -14.68 -8.72
C LEU A 444 -9.25 -15.96 -9.22
N ALA A 445 -8.59 -16.78 -10.04
CA ALA A 445 -9.13 -18.06 -10.48
C ALA A 445 -9.33 -19.04 -9.31
N TRP A 446 -8.35 -19.14 -8.41
CA TRP A 446 -8.47 -19.97 -7.20
C TRP A 446 -9.60 -19.50 -6.28
N MET A 447 -9.77 -18.18 -6.13
CA MET A 447 -10.90 -17.59 -5.40
C MET A 447 -12.25 -18.01 -6.00
N LEU A 448 -12.41 -17.95 -7.33
CA LEU A 448 -13.64 -18.39 -8.00
C LEU A 448 -13.91 -19.89 -7.79
N GLU A 449 -12.87 -20.73 -7.70
CA GLU A 449 -13.03 -22.14 -7.32
C GLU A 449 -13.62 -22.28 -5.91
N GLN A 450 -13.20 -21.45 -4.95
CA GLN A 450 -13.73 -21.49 -3.58
C GLN A 450 -15.21 -21.11 -3.52
N PHE A 451 -15.67 -20.21 -4.39
CA PHE A 451 -17.09 -19.85 -4.52
C PHE A 451 -17.92 -20.81 -5.38
N GLY A 452 -17.32 -21.90 -5.88
CA GLY A 452 -17.99 -22.87 -6.74
C GLY A 452 -18.34 -22.35 -8.14
N MET A 453 -17.64 -21.29 -8.59
CA MET A 453 -17.88 -20.59 -9.87
C MET A 453 -16.92 -21.05 -10.99
N GLY A 454 -16.08 -22.06 -10.77
CA GLY A 454 -15.10 -22.53 -11.76
C GLY A 454 -15.61 -23.56 -12.78
N GLU A 455 -15.31 -23.40 -14.07
CA GLU A 455 -15.26 -24.50 -15.06
C GLU A 455 -13.85 -25.14 -15.07
N THR A 456 -13.75 -26.48 -15.14
CA THR A 456 -12.48 -27.18 -15.43
C THR A 456 -12.15 -27.09 -16.92
N ALA A 457 -11.50 -26.01 -17.34
CA ALA A 457 -10.91 -25.95 -18.67
C ALA A 457 -9.68 -26.88 -18.73
N ALA A 458 -9.73 -27.88 -19.61
CA ALA A 458 -8.58 -28.72 -19.93
C ALA A 458 -7.49 -27.88 -20.61
N LEU A 459 -6.36 -27.68 -19.94
CA LEU A 459 -5.17 -27.01 -20.47
C LEU A 459 -4.40 -27.96 -21.40
N ASP A 460 -4.35 -27.62 -22.69
CA ASP A 460 -3.45 -28.23 -23.68
C ASP A 460 -2.47 -27.15 -24.19
N THR A 461 -1.16 -27.42 -24.01
CA THR A 461 0.05 -26.86 -24.69
C THR A 461 0.49 -25.39 -24.48
N PRO A 462 1.81 -25.10 -24.55
CA PRO A 462 2.91 -25.56 -23.68
C PRO A 462 3.73 -24.38 -23.09
N ALA A 463 4.57 -24.68 -22.10
CA ALA A 463 5.52 -23.77 -21.46
C ALA A 463 6.51 -23.10 -22.44
N THR A 464 6.72 -21.80 -22.27
CA THR A 464 7.93 -21.08 -22.71
C THR A 464 8.78 -20.81 -21.46
N GLU A 465 10.08 -21.09 -21.53
CA GLU A 465 11.06 -20.62 -20.54
C GLU A 465 10.89 -19.10 -20.36
N GLU A 466 10.86 -18.64 -19.10
CA GLU A 466 10.97 -17.21 -18.79
C GLU A 466 12.30 -16.66 -19.34
N ASP A 467 12.23 -15.50 -20.00
CA ASP A 467 13.38 -14.75 -20.48
C ASP A 467 13.87 -13.84 -19.34
N PRO A 468 15.09 -14.03 -18.80
CA PRO A 468 15.70 -13.16 -17.77
C PRO A 468 15.68 -11.66 -18.12
N ILE A 469 15.53 -11.33 -19.40
CA ILE A 469 15.42 -9.96 -19.89
C ILE A 469 14.02 -9.39 -19.63
N GLU A 470 12.96 -10.20 -19.77
CA GLU A 470 11.58 -9.76 -19.49
C GLU A 470 11.39 -9.48 -17.99
N ASP A 471 11.91 -10.32 -17.08
CA ASP A 471 11.86 -10.05 -15.62
C ASP A 471 12.65 -8.79 -15.24
N TYR A 472 13.86 -8.65 -15.80
CA TYR A 472 14.70 -7.47 -15.58
C TYR A 472 13.97 -6.16 -15.91
N PHE A 473 13.28 -6.11 -17.06
CA PHE A 473 12.52 -4.93 -17.42
C PHE A 473 11.22 -4.80 -16.61
N GLY A 474 10.54 -5.90 -16.28
CA GLY A 474 9.36 -5.88 -15.41
C GLY A 474 9.66 -5.23 -14.04
N GLN A 475 10.79 -5.58 -13.43
CA GLN A 475 11.21 -4.99 -12.16
C GLN A 475 11.57 -3.49 -12.29
N ILE A 476 12.15 -3.07 -13.41
CA ILE A 476 12.47 -1.65 -13.65
C ILE A 476 11.19 -0.84 -13.92
N PHE A 477 10.21 -1.41 -14.62
CA PHE A 477 8.90 -0.79 -14.81
C PHE A 477 8.21 -0.54 -13.46
N ARG A 478 8.14 -1.55 -12.60
CA ARG A 478 7.60 -1.42 -11.23
C ARG A 478 8.35 -0.39 -10.39
N GLN A 479 9.67 -0.30 -10.54
CA GLN A 479 10.48 0.63 -9.77
C GLN A 479 10.38 2.08 -10.25
N VAL A 480 10.37 2.31 -11.56
CA VAL A 480 10.57 3.63 -12.17
C VAL A 480 9.26 4.27 -12.65
N LEU A 481 8.36 3.47 -13.23
CA LEU A 481 7.04 3.92 -13.68
C LEU A 481 5.96 3.60 -12.68
N ALA A 482 6.26 2.65 -11.80
CA ALA A 482 5.39 2.30 -10.71
C ALA A 482 4.04 1.77 -11.23
N ARG A 483 4.17 0.91 -12.24
CA ARG A 483 3.17 0.01 -12.80
C ARG A 483 3.87 -1.20 -13.38
N ASP A 484 3.15 -2.29 -13.58
CA ASP A 484 3.65 -3.39 -14.42
C ASP A 484 3.60 -3.01 -15.91
N ALA A 485 4.58 -3.53 -16.65
CA ALA A 485 4.51 -3.61 -18.09
C ALA A 485 3.61 -4.79 -18.48
N ASP A 486 2.77 -4.62 -19.48
CA ASP A 486 2.08 -5.78 -20.04
C ASP A 486 3.08 -6.71 -20.77
N HIS A 487 2.70 -7.97 -20.96
CA HIS A 487 3.59 -8.96 -21.57
C HIS A 487 4.05 -8.56 -22.99
N SER A 488 3.24 -7.82 -23.75
CA SER A 488 3.62 -7.35 -25.10
C SER A 488 4.63 -6.21 -25.05
N GLU A 489 4.57 -5.38 -24.01
CA GLU A 489 5.55 -4.34 -23.72
C GLU A 489 6.89 -4.98 -23.31
N LEU A 490 6.89 -5.97 -22.41
CA LEU A 490 8.10 -6.71 -22.01
C LEU A 490 8.76 -7.45 -23.18
N GLN A 491 7.98 -8.14 -24.01
CA GLN A 491 8.48 -8.78 -25.24
C GLN A 491 9.14 -7.77 -26.19
N ALA A 492 8.64 -6.55 -26.25
CA ALA A 492 9.24 -5.51 -27.08
C ALA A 492 10.61 -5.08 -26.54
N TYR A 493 10.75 -4.89 -25.23
CA TYR A 493 12.05 -4.58 -24.59
C TYR A 493 13.04 -5.74 -24.74
N ALA A 494 12.59 -6.98 -24.56
CA ALA A 494 13.42 -8.17 -24.77
C ALA A 494 13.91 -8.27 -26.22
N ALA A 495 13.02 -8.09 -27.21
CA ALA A 495 13.39 -8.09 -28.62
C ALA A 495 14.38 -6.97 -28.98
N GLU A 496 14.27 -5.79 -28.37
CA GLU A 496 15.23 -4.70 -28.57
C GLU A 496 16.60 -5.00 -27.96
N PHE A 497 16.62 -5.62 -26.77
CA PHE A 497 17.85 -6.09 -26.14
C PHE A 497 18.53 -7.18 -26.99
N GLU A 498 17.78 -8.18 -27.46
CA GLU A 498 18.28 -9.22 -28.38
C GLU A 498 18.80 -8.64 -29.70
N ALA A 499 18.19 -7.55 -30.19
CA ALA A 499 18.64 -6.80 -31.36
C ALA A 499 19.93 -6.00 -31.13
N GLY A 500 20.49 -6.03 -29.91
CA GLY A 500 21.77 -5.45 -29.55
C GLY A 500 21.70 -4.06 -28.93
N ARG A 501 20.51 -3.59 -28.51
CA ARG A 501 20.42 -2.42 -27.64
C ARG A 501 21.02 -2.74 -26.27
N THR A 502 21.67 -1.76 -25.68
CA THR A 502 22.27 -1.90 -24.35
C THR A 502 21.22 -1.72 -23.25
N ARG A 503 21.47 -2.29 -22.05
CA ARG A 503 20.61 -2.05 -20.87
C ARG A 503 20.48 -0.57 -20.55
N SER A 504 21.58 0.18 -20.66
CA SER A 504 21.58 1.63 -20.43
C SER A 504 20.61 2.34 -21.37
N GLU A 505 20.64 2.05 -22.68
CA GLU A 505 19.71 2.66 -23.63
C GLU A 505 18.22 2.35 -23.33
N LEU A 506 17.93 1.13 -22.87
CA LEU A 506 16.57 0.69 -22.56
C LEU A 506 16.09 1.20 -21.20
N VAL A 507 16.94 1.24 -20.17
CA VAL A 507 16.65 1.83 -18.86
C VAL A 507 16.45 3.34 -18.98
N THR A 508 17.28 4.04 -19.75
CA THR A 508 17.09 5.47 -20.05
C THR A 508 15.74 5.73 -20.69
N GLN A 509 15.26 4.84 -21.58
CA GLN A 509 13.95 4.99 -22.20
C GLN A 509 12.80 4.96 -21.18
N ILE A 510 12.95 4.20 -20.09
CA ILE A 510 11.97 4.09 -19.01
C ILE A 510 12.09 5.29 -18.06
N VAL A 511 13.29 5.55 -17.52
CA VAL A 511 13.56 6.63 -16.54
C VAL A 511 13.29 8.02 -17.12
N MET A 512 13.63 8.26 -18.38
CA MET A 512 13.42 9.55 -19.05
C MET A 512 12.08 9.63 -19.80
N SER A 513 11.17 8.68 -19.55
CA SER A 513 9.83 8.70 -20.15
C SER A 513 9.00 9.88 -19.62
N GLU A 514 8.02 10.32 -20.42
CA GLU A 514 7.05 11.34 -19.98
C GLU A 514 6.23 10.89 -18.77
N GLU A 515 6.02 9.58 -18.66
CA GLU A 515 5.34 8.94 -17.53
C GLU A 515 6.18 9.06 -16.25
N SER A 516 7.43 8.60 -16.26
CA SER A 516 8.32 8.67 -15.09
C SER A 516 8.54 10.11 -14.60
N ILE A 517 8.87 11.01 -15.52
CA ILE A 517 9.07 12.44 -15.19
C ILE A 517 7.76 13.07 -14.72
N GLY A 518 6.64 12.66 -15.30
CA GLY A 518 5.32 13.07 -14.85
C GLY A 518 5.03 12.67 -13.41
N ASN A 519 5.37 11.44 -13.03
CA ASN A 519 5.21 10.93 -11.66
C ASN A 519 6.08 11.73 -10.67
N ILE A 520 7.35 12.00 -11.02
CA ILE A 520 8.22 12.87 -10.22
C ILE A 520 7.58 14.23 -10.00
N VAL A 521 7.09 14.87 -11.06
CA VAL A 521 6.45 16.19 -10.97
C VAL A 521 5.22 16.15 -10.08
N ASP A 522 4.32 15.19 -10.31
CA ASP A 522 3.08 15.06 -9.55
C ASP A 522 3.35 14.82 -8.05
N MET A 523 4.34 13.98 -7.75
CA MET A 523 4.80 13.74 -6.38
C MET A 523 5.37 15.00 -5.73
N SER A 524 6.26 15.74 -6.39
CA SER A 524 6.82 16.98 -5.83
C SER A 524 5.75 18.07 -5.63
N TYR A 525 4.70 18.12 -6.46
CA TYR A 525 3.55 19.01 -6.24
C TYR A 525 2.79 18.66 -4.95
N LEU A 526 2.53 17.37 -4.74
CA LEU A 526 1.83 16.90 -3.55
C LEU A 526 2.68 17.10 -2.29
N THR A 527 3.96 16.73 -2.34
CA THR A 527 4.83 16.74 -1.15
C THR A 527 5.31 18.14 -0.79
N ILE A 528 5.71 18.96 -1.77
CA ILE A 528 6.20 20.32 -1.53
C ILE A 528 5.03 21.29 -1.46
N LEU A 529 4.15 21.28 -2.46
CA LEU A 529 3.05 22.25 -2.57
C LEU A 529 1.71 21.74 -2.04
N GLY A 530 1.62 20.57 -1.41
CA GLY A 530 0.39 20.12 -0.74
C GLY A 530 -0.86 20.10 -1.63
N ARG A 531 -0.71 20.03 -2.95
CA ARG A 531 -1.80 20.01 -3.93
C ARG A 531 -1.39 19.27 -5.19
N ALA A 532 -2.36 18.82 -5.98
CA ALA A 532 -2.09 18.24 -7.29
C ALA A 532 -1.48 19.28 -8.26
N SER A 533 -0.69 18.79 -9.22
CA SER A 533 -0.22 19.57 -10.35
C SER A 533 -1.38 19.96 -11.25
N ASP A 534 -1.34 21.16 -11.84
CA ASP A 534 -2.25 21.53 -12.91
C ASP A 534 -1.66 21.10 -14.26
N ALA A 535 -2.50 20.74 -15.23
CA ALA A 535 -2.03 20.20 -16.51
C ALA A 535 -0.99 21.10 -17.23
N PRO A 536 -1.14 22.44 -17.28
CA PRO A 536 -0.10 23.32 -17.81
C PRO A 536 1.21 23.31 -17.01
N GLY A 537 1.12 23.38 -15.68
CA GLY A 537 2.29 23.32 -14.78
C GLY A 537 3.05 22.00 -14.96
N ARG A 538 2.32 20.88 -14.91
CA ARG A 538 2.87 19.53 -15.11
C ARG A 538 3.62 19.40 -16.42
N ALA A 539 2.97 19.76 -17.53
CA ALA A 539 3.58 19.69 -18.86
C ALA A 539 4.82 20.60 -19.00
N GLY A 540 4.79 21.77 -18.35
CA GLY A 540 5.93 22.69 -18.33
C GLY A 540 7.15 22.11 -17.61
N TRP A 541 6.97 21.47 -16.46
CA TRP A 541 8.06 20.84 -15.71
C TRP A 541 8.60 19.60 -16.39
N ILE A 542 7.73 18.75 -16.95
CA ILE A 542 8.16 17.60 -17.76
C ILE A 542 9.07 18.07 -18.91
N ALA A 543 8.65 19.11 -19.64
CA ALA A 543 9.45 19.64 -20.73
C ALA A 543 10.80 20.19 -20.24
N ALA A 544 10.81 20.91 -19.11
CA ALA A 544 12.04 21.46 -18.55
C ALA A 544 13.03 20.37 -18.13
N ILE A 545 12.56 19.31 -17.46
CA ILE A 545 13.41 18.20 -17.02
C ILE A 545 13.97 17.45 -18.22
N ARG A 546 13.14 17.19 -19.24
CA ARG A 546 13.60 16.57 -20.50
C ARG A 546 14.58 17.43 -21.29
N ASP A 547 14.54 18.74 -21.13
CA ASP A 547 15.47 19.70 -21.74
C ASP A 547 16.76 19.90 -20.90
N GLY A 548 16.94 19.14 -19.82
CA GLY A 548 18.17 19.09 -19.01
C GLY A 548 18.12 19.86 -17.70
N MET A 549 16.94 20.26 -17.22
CA MET A 549 16.77 20.66 -15.82
C MET A 549 16.85 19.41 -14.94
N SER A 550 17.68 19.42 -13.90
CA SER A 550 17.73 18.28 -12.99
C SER A 550 16.48 18.25 -12.09
N LYS A 551 16.16 17.06 -11.56
CA LYS A 551 15.07 16.90 -10.58
C LYS A 551 15.29 17.82 -9.37
N GLU A 552 16.53 17.92 -8.92
CA GLU A 552 16.98 18.75 -7.80
C GLU A 552 16.69 20.23 -8.07
N GLU A 553 16.99 20.71 -9.28
CA GLU A 553 16.71 22.10 -9.67
C GLU A 553 15.20 22.38 -9.72
N PHE A 554 14.42 21.43 -10.23
CA PHE A 554 12.96 21.50 -10.21
C PHE A 554 12.42 21.61 -8.79
N GLU A 555 12.84 20.74 -7.87
CA GLU A 555 12.42 20.75 -6.47
C GLU A 555 12.90 22.02 -5.74
N ALA A 556 14.11 22.52 -6.05
CA ALA A 556 14.60 23.79 -5.52
C ALA A 556 13.67 24.95 -5.91
N ARG A 557 13.23 24.99 -7.18
CA ARG A 557 12.31 26.02 -7.68
C ARG A 557 10.94 25.92 -7.02
N MET A 558 10.49 24.71 -6.69
CA MET A 558 9.24 24.49 -5.96
C MET A 558 9.34 24.99 -4.51
N LEU A 559 10.40 24.61 -3.78
CA LEU A 559 10.68 25.04 -2.41
C LEU A 559 10.97 26.55 -2.29
N ALA A 560 11.51 27.18 -3.33
CA ALA A 560 11.74 28.62 -3.38
C ALA A 560 10.54 29.43 -3.89
N SER A 561 9.49 28.77 -4.39
CA SER A 561 8.33 29.41 -5.00
C SER A 561 7.60 30.33 -4.02
N GLU A 562 6.94 31.37 -4.55
CA GLU A 562 6.05 32.22 -3.74
C GLU A 562 4.93 31.38 -3.10
N GLU A 563 4.44 30.37 -3.81
CA GLU A 563 3.38 29.48 -3.32
C GLU A 563 3.82 28.67 -2.10
N TYR A 564 5.03 28.12 -2.13
CA TYR A 564 5.58 27.42 -0.97
C TYR A 564 5.87 28.39 0.18
N ARG A 565 6.50 29.53 -0.13
CA ARG A 565 6.87 30.55 0.88
C ARG A 565 5.67 31.18 1.57
N ALA A 566 4.54 31.33 0.89
CA ALA A 566 3.32 31.88 1.46
C ALA A 566 2.73 31.02 2.61
N ARG A 567 3.24 29.80 2.82
CA ARG A 567 2.88 28.92 3.95
C ARG A 567 3.51 29.34 5.27
N PHE A 568 4.55 30.18 5.21
CA PHE A 568 5.35 30.56 6.36
C PHE A 568 5.08 32.02 6.74
N GLU A 569 5.05 32.31 8.03
CA GLU A 569 4.82 33.67 8.52
C GLU A 569 6.01 34.60 8.20
N ASN A 570 7.21 34.03 8.15
CA ASN A 570 8.44 34.78 7.91
C ASN A 570 9.52 33.90 7.24
N ASP A 571 10.57 34.55 6.75
CA ASP A 571 11.67 33.88 6.05
C ASP A 571 12.45 32.90 6.94
N ARG A 572 12.47 33.07 8.28
CA ARG A 572 13.18 32.12 9.17
C ARG A 572 12.45 30.79 9.27
N ASP A 573 11.12 30.81 9.27
CA ASP A 573 10.32 29.59 9.28
C ASP A 573 10.45 28.86 7.92
N TRP A 574 10.49 29.60 6.82
CA TRP A 574 10.82 29.05 5.50
C TRP A 574 12.23 28.45 5.47
N LEU A 575 13.24 29.13 5.99
CA LEU A 575 14.61 28.60 6.08
C LEU A 575 14.66 27.31 6.93
N ALA A 576 13.95 27.28 8.06
CA ALA A 576 13.85 26.07 8.88
C ALA A 576 13.19 24.92 8.12
N SER A 577 12.21 25.21 7.26
CA SER A 577 11.63 24.20 6.38
C SER A 577 12.64 23.65 5.36
N LEU A 578 13.55 24.47 4.82
CA LEU A 578 14.57 23.98 3.90
C LEU A 578 15.49 22.96 4.57
N TYR A 579 15.98 23.25 5.78
CA TYR A 579 16.77 22.31 6.58
C TYR A 579 16.07 20.97 6.75
N TRP A 580 14.77 21.01 6.98
CA TRP A 580 13.97 19.82 7.18
C TRP A 580 13.73 19.02 5.90
N ASN A 581 13.36 19.71 4.82
CA ASN A 581 12.99 19.08 3.55
C ASN A 581 14.19 18.63 2.70
N THR A 582 15.37 19.18 2.98
CA THR A 582 16.60 18.83 2.24
C THR A 582 17.59 18.07 3.13
N LEU A 583 17.90 18.55 4.33
CA LEU A 583 18.97 17.99 5.17
C LEU A 583 18.46 17.07 6.29
N GLY A 584 17.14 16.84 6.37
CA GLY A 584 16.55 15.96 7.39
C GLY A 584 16.78 16.39 8.85
N ARG A 585 17.18 17.64 9.12
CA ARG A 585 17.46 18.13 10.47
C ARG A 585 16.86 19.50 10.74
N LEU A 586 16.84 19.89 12.02
CA LEU A 586 16.52 21.27 12.39
C LEU A 586 17.79 22.12 12.30
N PRO A 587 17.66 23.42 11.96
CA PRO A 587 18.78 24.32 11.99
C PRO A 587 19.18 24.71 13.41
N GLU A 588 20.45 25.03 13.61
CA GLU A 588 20.90 25.80 14.76
C GLU A 588 20.58 27.30 14.57
N GLU A 589 20.41 28.02 15.69
CA GLU A 589 20.06 29.46 15.64
C GLU A 589 21.11 30.30 14.86
N VAL A 590 22.38 29.94 15.00
CA VAL A 590 23.50 30.59 14.28
C VAL A 590 23.46 30.33 12.77
N GLU A 591 22.95 29.16 12.37
CA GLU A 591 22.76 28.81 10.97
C GLU A 591 21.61 29.62 10.37
N LEU A 592 20.47 29.73 11.08
CA LEU A 592 19.35 30.58 10.67
C LEU A 592 19.76 32.05 10.55
N ASP A 593 20.57 32.55 11.47
CA ASP A 593 21.10 33.91 11.42
C ASP A 593 21.97 34.13 10.18
N SER A 594 22.86 33.18 9.89
CA SER A 594 23.73 33.22 8.71
C SER A 594 22.92 33.23 7.40
N TRP A 595 21.88 32.39 7.31
CA TRP A 595 20.99 32.35 6.16
C TRP A 595 20.10 33.59 6.04
N SER A 596 19.64 34.15 7.16
CA SER A 596 18.90 35.41 7.18
C SER A 596 19.76 36.57 6.63
N GLU A 597 21.06 36.59 6.94
CA GLU A 597 22.01 37.54 6.34
C GLU A 597 22.28 37.26 4.85
N ALA A 598 22.21 36.00 4.42
CA ALA A 598 22.34 35.60 3.02
C ALA A 598 21.13 36.05 2.18
N LEU A 599 19.90 35.98 2.71
CA LEU A 599 18.68 36.47 2.06
C LEU A 599 18.72 37.96 1.71
N GLY A 600 19.51 38.75 2.45
CA GLY A 600 19.75 40.15 2.09
C GLY A 600 20.59 40.35 0.82
N ARG A 601 21.17 39.29 0.26
CA ARG A 601 22.14 39.31 -0.85
C ARG A 601 21.87 38.29 -1.95
N GLN A 602 21.12 37.23 -1.67
CA GLN A 602 20.77 36.14 -2.57
C GLN A 602 19.25 36.02 -2.65
N ASP A 603 18.75 35.50 -3.77
CA ASP A 603 17.33 35.17 -3.87
C ASP A 603 17.01 33.81 -3.23
N TYR A 604 15.72 33.53 -3.07
CA TYR A 604 15.23 32.30 -2.46
C TYR A 604 15.69 31.05 -3.20
N VAL A 605 15.76 31.10 -4.54
CA VAL A 605 16.21 29.96 -5.36
C VAL A 605 17.68 29.68 -5.08
N ALA A 606 18.55 30.69 -5.09
CA ALA A 606 19.98 30.52 -4.83
C ALA A 606 20.26 29.96 -3.42
N ILE A 607 19.45 30.34 -2.43
CA ILE A 607 19.55 29.78 -1.09
C ILE A 607 19.12 28.32 -1.11
N THR A 608 17.94 27.99 -1.65
CA THR A 608 17.49 26.59 -1.72
C THR A 608 18.47 25.71 -2.50
N THR A 609 19.00 26.18 -3.62
CA THR A 609 20.06 25.49 -4.37
C THR A 609 21.30 25.25 -3.50
N SER A 610 21.67 26.17 -2.60
CA SER A 610 22.80 25.97 -1.70
C SER A 610 22.59 24.84 -0.69
N PHE A 611 21.34 24.52 -0.34
CA PHE A 611 21.02 23.35 0.50
C PHE A 611 21.13 22.06 -0.30
N ILE A 612 20.61 22.05 -1.52
CA ILE A 612 20.58 20.88 -2.40
C ILE A 612 21.98 20.57 -2.95
N ASP A 613 22.83 21.56 -3.18
CA ASP A 613 24.24 21.37 -3.57
C ASP A 613 25.17 21.09 -2.37
N SER A 614 24.60 20.99 -1.15
CA SER A 614 25.39 20.76 0.05
C SER A 614 25.93 19.32 0.07
N THR A 615 27.12 19.14 0.63
CA THR A 615 27.68 17.79 0.82
C THR A 615 26.78 16.94 1.74
N GLU A 616 26.08 17.57 2.68
CA GLU A 616 25.14 16.88 3.57
C GLU A 616 23.97 16.28 2.77
N PHE A 617 23.31 17.09 1.93
CA PHE A 617 22.24 16.60 1.05
C PHE A 617 22.71 15.51 0.09
N LEU A 618 23.86 15.71 -0.56
CA LEU A 618 24.34 14.80 -1.61
C LEU A 618 24.83 13.45 -1.07
N ILE A 619 25.22 13.38 0.21
CA ILE A 619 25.51 12.11 0.89
C ILE A 619 24.22 11.31 1.08
N ASP A 620 23.13 11.96 1.50
CA ASP A 620 21.84 11.32 1.69
C ASP A 620 21.23 10.85 0.35
N VAL A 621 21.34 11.65 -0.71
CA VAL A 621 20.95 11.23 -2.07
C VAL A 621 21.77 10.02 -2.54
N ALA A 622 23.10 10.07 -2.37
CA ALA A 622 23.97 8.97 -2.77
C ALA A 622 23.62 7.66 -2.04
N GLN A 623 23.36 7.73 -0.73
CA GLN A 623 22.89 6.58 0.05
C GLN A 623 21.57 6.03 -0.50
N THR A 624 20.58 6.91 -0.72
CA THR A 624 19.26 6.54 -1.23
C THR A 624 19.34 5.83 -2.58
N LEU A 625 20.23 6.28 -3.47
CA LEU A 625 20.45 5.62 -4.76
C LEU A 625 21.02 4.20 -4.62
N PHE A 626 21.89 3.93 -3.64
CA PHE A 626 22.37 2.57 -3.37
C PHE A 626 21.23 1.69 -2.84
N ASP A 627 20.45 2.21 -1.90
CA ASP A 627 19.36 1.47 -1.27
C ASP A 627 18.25 1.15 -2.28
N ASP A 628 17.81 2.14 -3.05
CA ASP A 628 16.69 1.97 -3.99
C ASP A 628 17.12 1.24 -5.26
N GLN A 629 18.22 1.66 -5.89
CA GLN A 629 18.58 1.17 -7.22
C GLN A 629 19.36 -0.15 -7.16
N LEU A 630 20.13 -0.39 -6.09
CA LEU A 630 20.95 -1.59 -5.93
C LEU A 630 20.50 -2.49 -4.77
N ARG A 631 19.43 -2.15 -4.03
CA ARG A 631 18.86 -2.95 -2.93
C ARG A 631 19.90 -3.31 -1.86
N ARG A 632 20.85 -2.40 -1.59
CA ARG A 632 21.89 -2.58 -0.57
C ARG A 632 22.42 -1.24 -0.06
N ASP A 633 22.98 -1.26 1.14
CA ASP A 633 23.73 -0.11 1.64
C ASP A 633 24.96 0.18 0.78
N GLY A 634 25.19 1.46 0.49
CA GLY A 634 26.46 1.95 -0.01
C GLY A 634 27.56 1.83 1.05
N SER A 635 28.76 1.45 0.66
CA SER A 635 29.90 1.63 1.57
C SER A 635 30.22 3.12 1.74
N PRO A 636 30.82 3.57 2.87
CA PRO A 636 31.17 4.97 3.07
C PRO A 636 32.00 5.59 1.94
N LEU A 637 32.85 4.79 1.29
CA LEU A 637 33.65 5.24 0.14
C LEU A 637 32.79 5.40 -1.12
N GLU A 638 31.86 4.48 -1.38
CA GLU A 638 30.95 4.56 -2.53
C GLU A 638 30.03 5.77 -2.44
N ILE A 639 29.48 6.02 -1.24
CA ILE A 639 28.63 7.18 -0.95
C ILE A 639 29.42 8.47 -1.15
N ASP A 640 30.60 8.60 -0.54
CA ASP A 640 31.44 9.79 -0.68
C ASP A 640 31.82 10.07 -2.15
N LEU A 641 32.10 9.03 -2.93
CA LEU A 641 32.44 9.16 -4.35
C LEU A 641 31.24 9.60 -5.18
N LEU A 642 30.06 9.02 -4.97
CA LEU A 642 28.85 9.38 -5.70
C LEU A 642 28.37 10.78 -5.31
N ALA A 643 28.36 11.11 -4.01
CA ALA A 643 28.05 12.45 -3.52
C ALA A 643 29.00 13.51 -4.11
N THR A 644 30.29 13.18 -4.25
CA THR A 644 31.26 14.07 -4.92
C THR A 644 30.97 14.22 -6.41
N ALA A 645 30.58 13.14 -7.09
CA ALA A 645 30.25 13.18 -8.51
C ALA A 645 29.01 14.03 -8.80
N LEU A 646 27.97 13.88 -7.97
CA LEU A 646 26.76 14.72 -8.00
C LEU A 646 27.13 16.19 -7.74
N LYS A 647 27.96 16.45 -6.72
CA LYS A 647 28.37 17.81 -6.35
C LYS A 647 29.13 18.56 -7.45
N GLU A 648 30.01 17.85 -8.15
CA GLU A 648 30.81 18.42 -9.24
C GLU A 648 30.04 18.42 -10.58
N ALA A 649 28.73 18.11 -10.55
CA ALA A 649 27.85 18.00 -11.72
C ALA A 649 28.45 17.09 -12.81
N LEU A 650 29.15 16.03 -12.40
CA LEU A 650 29.67 15.00 -13.30
C LEU A 650 28.57 14.03 -13.72
N VAL A 651 27.52 13.94 -12.90
CA VAL A 651 26.30 13.14 -13.07
C VAL A 651 25.17 13.85 -12.29
N ASP A 652 23.92 13.72 -12.73
CA ASP A 652 22.74 14.10 -11.93
C ASP A 652 22.08 12.86 -11.28
N GLU A 653 21.06 13.05 -10.45
CA GLU A 653 20.41 11.94 -9.72
C GLU A 653 19.78 10.91 -10.67
N LEU A 654 19.15 11.36 -11.76
CA LEU A 654 18.49 10.49 -12.72
C LEU A 654 19.52 9.72 -13.57
N ASP A 655 20.59 10.37 -14.00
CA ASP A 655 21.70 9.73 -14.70
C ASP A 655 22.39 8.70 -13.79
N ALA A 656 22.58 9.00 -12.50
CA ALA A 656 23.14 8.05 -11.53
C ALA A 656 22.20 6.85 -11.32
N ALA A 657 20.89 7.08 -11.23
CA ALA A 657 19.89 6.01 -11.13
C ALA A 657 19.89 5.12 -12.38
N ILE A 658 19.97 5.70 -13.58
CA ILE A 658 20.10 4.97 -14.85
C ILE A 658 21.35 4.09 -14.84
N ASP A 659 22.50 4.64 -14.46
CA ASP A 659 23.77 3.91 -14.42
C ASP A 659 23.71 2.73 -13.44
N MET A 660 23.08 2.92 -12.27
CA MET A 660 22.92 1.88 -11.26
C MET A 660 21.91 0.80 -11.72
N LEU A 661 20.75 1.19 -12.26
CA LEU A 661 19.75 0.26 -12.78
C LEU A 661 20.26 -0.54 -13.98
N ALA A 662 21.07 0.06 -14.86
CA ALA A 662 21.67 -0.59 -16.03
C ALA A 662 22.89 -1.48 -15.70
N SER A 663 23.36 -1.44 -14.44
CA SER A 663 24.58 -2.11 -14.01
C SER A 663 24.46 -3.64 -14.07
N PRO A 664 25.60 -4.37 -14.19
CA PRO A 664 25.60 -5.83 -14.05
C PRO A 664 25.08 -6.32 -12.70
N GLU A 665 25.28 -5.53 -11.65
CA GLU A 665 24.80 -5.82 -10.29
C GLU A 665 23.27 -5.76 -10.23
N SER A 666 22.68 -4.66 -10.71
CA SER A 666 21.23 -4.53 -10.81
C SER A 666 20.60 -5.63 -11.67
N PHE A 667 21.22 -5.97 -12.80
CA PHE A 667 20.75 -7.06 -13.65
C PHE A 667 20.74 -8.40 -12.90
N ALA A 668 21.84 -8.76 -12.23
CA ALA A 668 21.91 -10.02 -11.48
C ALA A 668 20.93 -10.08 -10.29
N LEU A 669 20.47 -8.94 -9.79
CA LEU A 669 19.46 -8.86 -8.72
C LEU A 669 18.03 -8.98 -9.25
N ARG A 670 17.81 -8.83 -10.56
CA ARG A 670 16.50 -8.62 -11.17
C ARG A 670 16.22 -9.54 -12.38
N SER A 671 17.07 -10.54 -12.63
CA SER A 671 17.02 -11.42 -13.82
C SER A 671 17.15 -12.89 -13.45
#